data_AF-A0A5F9C5M9-F1
#
_entry.id   AF-A0A5F9C5M9-F1
#
_cell.length_a   1.000
_cell.length_b   1.000
_cell.length_c   1.000
_cell.angle_alpha   90.00
_cell.angle_beta   90.00
_cell.angle_gamma   90.00
#
_symmetry.space_group_name_H-M   'P 1'
#
loop_
_entity.id
_entity.type
_entity.pdbx_description
1 polymer ?
#
loop_
_entity_poly.entity_id
_entity_poly.type
_entity_poly.pdbx_seq_one_letter_code
_entity_poly.pdbx_strand_id
1 'polypeptide(L)'
;MTTAAERKYINIRKRLDQLGYRQTLTVECLPLVEKLFSDLVHTTESLRQSKLSTVKAEKESANFDFVLEPYKLENARLSRENNELYLELMKLREHSDQHIKDLKTALKKCARETADLKFLNNQYVHKLRLLEKEGKAKNEKIQQLQEKNLHAVVQTPGGKKRSIAFRRQRMQIDEPVPPSEVSSYPVPQPEDPYIADLLQVADNRIQELQQEVQQLQEKLAVMESGVRDYSKQIELREREIERLSMALDGGRSPDVLTLENRNKTNEKLIAHLNIQVDFLQQANKDLEKHIRELMETKETVTTEVVNLSNKNEKLCRELTEIDQLAQQLERHKEEVLETADKELGEAKQEIQRNLSEMRTLEETMAKLQLELNLCHKEKERLSDELLLKSDLETVIHQLEQEKQRLSKKVESFAVTERELTLEVERMRLEHGIKRRDRSPSRLDTFLKGIEEERDYYKKELERLQHLIQRRSCSTNYCAREKIPIFKTQEKGDYNSEIHLVTRERDELQRMLERFEKYMEDIQSNVKLLTAERDKLSVLYNEAQEELSALRRDSTQTTVSNNIVSLMEKEKELALSDLRRVMAEKETLREKLNNIQEMNLFGKSELEKTIDHLTRVNHQLEDEKYELKSEVLLMKEKIDSLENKSKLQAQKLCHVAGDSSHQKSEMNSLRIVNEQLERSLDDYQHRLSVKRGELDSAQAQIKILEEQIDKLNLKMTSQDEEVHVMKKTIGVIDKEKDFLQETVDEKTEKIANLQENLASKEKTIAQMKITVSEFDKSMNQLKETLSNRDREVSSLRRQLDAAHKELDEVGRSRDMAFKENRRLQDDLATMARENQEISLELEASVQEKEEMKNRVHSYITEVSRWETLMASKEKENQDLLDKFQMLHNRAEDWEVKAHQAEGVSSSVRLELLSIDTERRHLRERVELLEKEIQEHINAHHAYESQISSMAKAMSRLEEELRLRENEKAAALSDLSSLRELCIKLDSGKDVTTQQLNSKNLEFERAVAELENVKSESEMLKKQLLNERHTIKNLEALLASNRDKEFHSHLTCHEKDTEIQLLKEKLTLSESKLERAIQEMRRHGLPTPPLSSTLRSPSPTPEQISV
;
A
#
# COMPACT_ATOMS: atom_id res chain seq x y z
N MET A 1 89.05 74.55 -112.55
CA MET A 1 88.36 73.64 -111.61
C MET A 1 87.74 74.47 -110.51
N THR A 2 86.47 74.28 -110.13
CA THR A 2 85.88 74.99 -109.00
C THR A 2 86.36 74.39 -107.67
N THR A 3 86.73 75.26 -106.73
CA THR A 3 87.25 74.89 -105.41
C THR A 3 86.15 74.30 -104.53
N ALA A 4 86.54 73.54 -103.49
CA ALA A 4 85.56 72.96 -102.57
C ALA A 4 84.75 74.03 -101.81
N ALA A 5 85.35 75.19 -101.54
CA ALA A 5 84.71 76.33 -100.91
C ALA A 5 83.57 76.91 -101.77
N GLU A 6 83.76 77.08 -103.09
CA GLU A 6 82.73 77.57 -104.00
C GLU A 6 81.50 76.65 -104.05
N ARG A 7 81.71 75.34 -104.03
CA ARG A 7 80.60 74.36 -104.04
C ARG A 7 79.81 74.39 -102.74
N LYS A 8 80.49 74.48 -101.59
CA LYS A 8 79.85 74.73 -100.29
C LYS A 8 79.09 76.07 -100.30
N TYR A 9 79.70 77.13 -100.79
CA TYR A 9 79.10 78.47 -100.89
C TYR A 9 77.79 78.42 -101.67
N ILE A 10 77.79 77.87 -102.89
CA ILE A 10 76.58 77.75 -103.72
C ILE A 10 75.50 76.91 -103.04
N ASN A 11 75.86 75.83 -102.34
CA ASN A 11 74.89 74.95 -101.67
C ASN A 11 74.25 75.63 -100.44
N ILE A 12 75.07 76.22 -99.56
CA ILE A 12 74.60 76.96 -98.38
C ILE A 12 73.79 78.19 -98.80
N ARG A 13 74.25 78.94 -99.82
CA ARG A 13 73.52 80.07 -100.40
C ARG A 13 72.14 79.66 -100.91
N LYS A 14 72.03 78.53 -101.64
CA LYS A 14 70.73 77.99 -102.09
C LYS A 14 69.79 77.63 -100.92
N ARG A 15 70.31 77.01 -99.85
CA ARG A 15 69.52 76.67 -98.65
C ARG A 15 69.06 77.92 -97.88
N LEU A 16 69.90 78.96 -97.82
CA LEU A 16 69.55 80.28 -97.25
C LEU A 16 68.51 81.02 -98.10
N ASP A 17 68.64 81.01 -99.42
CA ASP A 17 67.65 81.59 -100.35
C ASP A 17 66.28 80.89 -100.27
N GLN A 18 66.27 79.58 -100.04
CA GLN A 18 65.03 78.81 -99.76
C GLN A 18 64.36 79.22 -98.44
N LEU A 19 65.13 79.71 -97.45
CA LEU A 19 64.62 80.32 -96.22
C LEU A 19 64.45 81.85 -96.32
N GLY A 20 64.64 82.44 -97.50
CA GLY A 20 64.44 83.88 -97.76
C GLY A 20 65.59 84.82 -97.38
N TYR A 21 66.72 84.31 -96.88
CA TYR A 21 67.89 85.13 -96.50
C TYR A 21 68.69 85.58 -97.74
N ARG A 22 68.29 86.72 -98.34
CA ARG A 22 68.86 87.22 -99.61
C ARG A 22 70.12 88.11 -99.50
N GLN A 23 70.70 88.24 -98.31
CA GLN A 23 71.87 89.07 -98.05
C GLN A 23 73.16 88.50 -98.69
N THR A 24 74.07 89.38 -99.11
CA THR A 24 75.39 89.01 -99.65
C THR A 24 76.26 88.37 -98.57
N LEU A 25 76.85 87.20 -98.88
CA LEU A 25 77.69 86.43 -97.97
C LEU A 25 79.14 86.45 -98.48
N THR A 26 80.09 86.77 -97.62
CA THR A 26 81.53 86.64 -97.91
C THR A 26 81.99 85.20 -97.68
N VAL A 27 83.00 84.75 -98.43
CA VAL A 27 83.49 83.35 -98.38
C VAL A 27 84.07 83.00 -96.99
N GLU A 28 84.65 83.97 -96.29
CA GLU A 28 85.21 83.82 -94.94
C GLU A 28 84.16 83.45 -93.89
N CYS A 29 82.95 84.02 -93.98
CA CYS A 29 81.85 83.76 -93.05
C CYS A 29 81.19 82.39 -93.25
N LEU A 30 81.49 81.69 -94.33
CA LEU A 30 80.79 80.48 -94.76
C LEU A 30 80.77 79.34 -93.72
N PRO A 31 81.86 78.99 -93.01
CA PRO A 31 81.86 77.86 -92.07
C PRO A 31 81.00 78.12 -90.82
N LEU A 32 80.89 79.39 -90.40
CA LEU A 32 80.05 79.79 -89.27
C LEU A 32 78.57 79.69 -89.65
N VAL A 33 78.21 80.16 -90.85
CA VAL A 33 76.84 80.08 -91.36
C VAL A 33 76.43 78.63 -91.67
N GLU A 34 77.35 77.77 -92.13
CA GLU A 34 77.12 76.33 -92.28
C GLU A 34 76.74 75.65 -90.95
N LYS A 35 77.45 75.99 -89.86
CA LYS A 35 77.11 75.52 -88.51
C LYS A 35 75.77 76.07 -88.02
N LEU A 36 75.61 77.39 -87.97
CA LEU A 36 74.38 78.03 -87.45
C LEU A 36 73.11 77.57 -88.19
N PHE A 37 73.19 77.32 -89.51
CA PHE A 37 72.10 76.73 -90.27
C PHE A 37 71.80 75.28 -89.84
N SER A 38 72.85 74.49 -89.59
CA SER A 38 72.72 73.08 -89.18
C SER A 38 72.17 72.96 -87.75
N ASP A 39 72.61 73.84 -86.85
CA ASP A 39 72.10 73.96 -85.48
C ASP A 39 70.62 74.41 -85.48
N LEU A 40 70.24 75.33 -86.37
CA LEU A 40 68.84 75.75 -86.55
C LEU A 40 67.95 74.62 -87.11
N VAL A 41 68.45 73.81 -88.03
CA VAL A 41 67.72 72.62 -88.52
C VAL A 41 67.58 71.59 -87.40
N HIS A 42 68.66 71.24 -86.69
CA HIS A 42 68.58 70.27 -85.59
C HIS A 42 67.69 70.74 -84.44
N THR A 43 67.71 72.02 -84.06
CA THR A 43 66.82 72.55 -83.01
C THR A 43 65.36 72.59 -83.45
N THR A 44 65.05 72.93 -84.70
CA THR A 44 63.66 72.89 -85.22
C THR A 44 63.14 71.46 -85.41
N GLU A 45 63.97 70.52 -85.85
CA GLU A 45 63.63 69.09 -85.90
C GLU A 45 63.44 68.48 -84.50
N SER A 46 64.32 68.80 -83.55
CA SER A 46 64.20 68.34 -82.16
C SER A 46 62.95 68.93 -81.47
N LEU A 47 62.64 70.20 -81.71
CA LEU A 47 61.40 70.83 -81.23
C LEU A 47 60.16 70.17 -81.86
N ARG A 48 60.21 69.78 -83.14
CA ARG A 48 59.13 69.04 -83.81
C ARG A 48 58.97 67.63 -83.25
N GLN A 49 60.06 66.91 -82.97
CA GLN A 49 60.02 65.59 -82.33
C GLN A 49 59.49 65.69 -80.89
N SER A 50 59.94 66.68 -80.12
CA SER A 50 59.44 66.97 -78.77
C SER A 50 57.93 67.23 -78.78
N LYS A 51 57.42 68.12 -79.64
CA LYS A 51 55.97 68.36 -79.78
C LYS A 51 55.18 67.13 -80.24
N LEU A 52 55.77 66.25 -81.05
CA LEU A 52 55.14 64.96 -81.40
C LEU A 52 55.14 63.98 -80.23
N SER A 53 56.13 64.03 -79.33
CA SER A 53 56.14 63.22 -78.11
C SER A 53 55.16 63.73 -77.05
N THR A 54 55.00 65.04 -76.86
CA THR A 54 54.00 65.58 -75.91
C THR A 54 52.58 65.27 -76.38
N VAL A 55 52.26 65.48 -77.67
CA VAL A 55 50.93 65.15 -78.24
C VAL A 55 50.63 63.63 -78.21
N LYS A 56 51.65 62.77 -78.14
CA LYS A 56 51.47 61.34 -77.85
C LYS A 56 51.19 61.10 -76.37
N ALA A 57 52.02 61.63 -75.47
CA ALA A 57 51.86 61.49 -74.03
C ALA A 57 50.52 62.05 -73.52
N GLU A 58 50.05 63.17 -74.08
CA GLU A 58 48.72 63.76 -73.81
C GLU A 58 47.58 62.79 -74.20
N LYS A 59 47.68 62.13 -75.36
CA LYS A 59 46.69 61.14 -75.81
C LYS A 59 46.74 59.85 -75.00
N GLU A 60 47.94 59.40 -74.65
CA GLU A 60 48.16 58.23 -73.80
C GLU A 60 47.61 58.50 -72.39
N SER A 61 47.86 59.69 -71.82
CA SER A 61 47.28 60.14 -70.54
C SER A 61 45.75 60.19 -70.59
N ALA A 62 45.15 60.79 -71.62
CA ALA A 62 43.69 60.83 -71.77
C ALA A 62 43.08 59.42 -71.93
N ASN A 63 43.80 58.49 -72.56
CA ASN A 63 43.39 57.10 -72.67
C ASN A 63 43.51 56.36 -71.33
N PHE A 64 44.54 56.64 -70.53
CA PHE A 64 44.64 56.12 -69.15
C PHE A 64 43.53 56.65 -68.26
N ASP A 65 43.19 57.94 -68.31
CA ASP A 65 42.06 58.49 -67.54
C ASP A 65 40.73 57.82 -67.93
N PHE A 66 40.48 57.61 -69.23
CA PHE A 66 39.29 56.88 -69.70
C PHE A 66 39.23 55.43 -69.20
N VAL A 67 40.37 54.74 -69.14
CA VAL A 67 40.46 53.36 -68.60
C VAL A 67 40.34 53.32 -67.08
N LEU A 68 40.76 54.38 -66.37
CA LEU A 68 40.68 54.48 -64.92
C LEU A 68 39.31 54.93 -64.41
N GLU A 69 38.54 55.69 -65.20
CA GLU A 69 37.25 56.26 -64.77
C GLU A 69 36.24 55.22 -64.24
N PRO A 70 36.05 54.03 -64.86
CA PRO A 70 35.20 52.98 -64.30
C PRO A 70 35.65 52.52 -62.91
N TYR A 71 36.97 52.41 -62.68
CA TYR A 71 37.53 52.02 -61.38
C TYR A 71 37.41 53.14 -60.34
N LYS A 72 37.47 54.41 -60.73
CA LYS A 72 37.17 55.54 -59.83
C LYS A 72 35.70 55.52 -59.39
N LEU A 73 34.78 55.31 -60.34
CA LEU A 73 33.35 55.21 -60.07
C LEU A 73 33.00 54.01 -59.19
N GLU A 74 33.61 52.84 -59.44
CA GLU A 74 33.38 51.63 -58.64
C GLU A 74 33.95 51.76 -57.23
N ASN A 75 35.14 52.33 -57.06
CA ASN A 75 35.65 52.65 -55.72
C ASN A 75 34.73 53.65 -54.98
N ALA A 76 34.15 54.63 -55.68
CA ALA A 76 33.17 55.56 -55.13
C ALA A 76 31.78 54.94 -54.86
N ARG A 77 31.48 53.77 -55.45
CA ARG A 77 30.31 52.94 -55.11
C ARG A 77 30.60 52.11 -53.87
N LEU A 78 31.66 51.29 -53.91
CA LEU A 78 32.09 50.43 -52.80
C LEU A 78 32.37 51.23 -51.52
N SER A 79 32.92 52.45 -51.61
CA SER A 79 33.12 53.33 -50.44
C SER A 79 31.81 53.80 -49.81
N ARG A 80 30.73 53.94 -50.58
CA ARG A 80 29.40 54.28 -50.04
C ARG A 80 28.73 53.07 -49.42
N GLU A 81 28.72 51.95 -50.13
CA GLU A 81 28.17 50.67 -49.64
C GLU A 81 28.86 50.24 -48.33
N ASN A 82 30.18 50.40 -48.22
CA ASN A 82 30.94 50.11 -47.01
C ASN A 82 30.60 51.08 -45.85
N ASN A 83 30.47 52.39 -46.12
CA ASN A 83 30.02 53.36 -45.11
C ASN A 83 28.59 53.13 -44.63
N GLU A 84 27.69 52.70 -45.54
CA GLU A 84 26.31 52.34 -45.22
C GLU A 84 26.26 51.07 -44.35
N LEU A 85 27.03 50.03 -44.70
CA LEU A 85 27.19 48.82 -43.88
C LEU A 85 27.80 49.12 -42.50
N TYR A 86 28.79 50.02 -42.40
CA TYR A 86 29.31 50.47 -41.10
C TYR A 86 28.23 51.17 -40.24
N LEU A 87 27.36 51.96 -40.87
CA LEU A 87 26.26 52.63 -40.17
C LEU A 87 25.17 51.64 -39.71
N GLU A 88 24.89 50.60 -40.49
CA GLU A 88 23.99 49.51 -40.08
C GLU A 88 24.58 48.65 -38.96
N LEU A 89 25.87 48.29 -39.04
CA LEU A 89 26.59 47.60 -37.97
C LEU A 89 26.63 48.41 -36.67
N MET A 90 26.74 49.75 -36.76
CA MET A 90 26.67 50.62 -35.59
C MET A 90 25.26 50.61 -34.97
N LYS A 91 24.19 50.74 -35.76
CA LYS A 91 22.80 50.64 -35.27
C LYS A 91 22.50 49.27 -34.66
N LEU A 92 22.93 48.18 -35.29
CA LEU A 92 22.77 46.82 -34.78
C LEU A 92 23.50 46.62 -33.44
N ARG A 93 24.69 47.21 -33.28
CA ARG A 93 25.40 47.27 -32.00
C ARG A 93 24.61 48.08 -30.96
N GLU A 94 24.12 49.26 -31.30
CA GLU A 94 23.36 50.10 -30.36
C GLU A 94 22.06 49.41 -29.88
N HIS A 95 21.35 48.73 -30.78
CA HIS A 95 20.20 47.90 -30.43
C HIS A 95 20.57 46.71 -29.54
N SER A 96 21.67 45.99 -29.84
CA SER A 96 22.09 44.86 -29.00
C SER A 96 22.59 45.31 -27.61
N ASP A 97 23.36 46.40 -27.54
CA ASP A 97 23.77 47.03 -26.26
C ASP A 97 22.56 47.51 -25.45
N GLN A 98 21.48 47.98 -26.11
CA GLN A 98 20.24 48.36 -25.43
C GLN A 98 19.49 47.13 -24.89
N HIS A 99 19.28 46.08 -25.70
CA HIS A 99 18.71 44.82 -25.22
C HIS A 99 19.52 44.20 -24.07
N ILE A 100 20.85 44.27 -24.13
CA ILE A 100 21.74 43.80 -23.07
C ILE A 100 21.57 44.62 -21.78
N LYS A 101 21.36 45.95 -21.86
CA LYS A 101 21.03 46.77 -20.69
C LYS A 101 19.68 46.38 -20.10
N ASP A 102 18.66 46.25 -20.95
CA ASP A 102 17.29 45.97 -20.52
C ASP A 102 17.20 44.59 -19.84
N LEU A 103 17.80 43.56 -20.44
CA LEU A 103 17.95 42.24 -19.81
C LEU A 103 18.73 42.30 -18.49
N LYS A 104 19.80 43.09 -18.39
CA LYS A 104 20.53 43.32 -17.12
C LYS A 104 19.69 44.05 -16.06
N THR A 105 18.71 44.88 -16.44
CA THR A 105 17.77 45.47 -15.47
C THR A 105 16.69 44.47 -15.04
N ALA A 106 16.15 43.68 -15.96
CA ALA A 106 15.19 42.62 -15.65
C ALA A 106 15.79 41.57 -14.71
N LEU A 107 17.02 41.09 -14.99
CA LEU A 107 17.75 40.17 -14.13
C LEU A 107 17.96 40.74 -12.72
N LYS A 108 18.33 42.03 -12.60
CA LYS A 108 18.47 42.71 -11.31
C LYS A 108 17.14 42.86 -10.56
N LYS A 109 16.01 42.98 -11.26
CA LYS A 109 14.67 42.99 -10.66
C LYS A 109 14.32 41.60 -10.12
N CYS A 110 14.41 40.56 -10.96
CA CYS A 110 14.11 39.18 -10.56
C CYS A 110 15.03 38.68 -9.43
N ALA A 111 16.30 39.11 -9.39
CA ALA A 111 17.22 38.80 -8.30
C ALA A 111 16.79 39.42 -6.95
N ARG A 112 16.23 40.64 -6.95
CA ARG A 112 15.65 41.27 -5.75
C ARG A 112 14.40 40.53 -5.30
N GLU A 113 13.46 40.30 -6.22
CA GLU A 113 12.22 39.56 -5.95
C GLU A 113 12.53 38.14 -5.40
N THR A 114 13.58 37.49 -5.90
CA THR A 114 14.08 36.20 -5.38
C THR A 114 14.67 36.32 -3.97
N ALA A 115 15.37 37.41 -3.66
CA ALA A 115 15.89 37.67 -2.32
C ALA A 115 14.77 37.96 -1.32
N ASP A 116 13.77 38.76 -1.71
CA ASP A 116 12.59 39.09 -0.91
C ASP A 116 11.73 37.83 -0.63
N LEU A 117 11.52 36.98 -1.64
CA LEU A 117 10.86 35.69 -1.48
C LEU A 117 11.65 34.72 -0.59
N LYS A 118 12.98 34.68 -0.69
CA LYS A 118 13.84 33.90 0.22
C LYS A 118 13.77 34.40 1.66
N PHE A 119 13.74 35.72 1.87
CA PHE A 119 13.56 36.33 3.20
C PHE A 119 12.18 35.99 3.78
N LEU A 120 11.11 36.11 2.99
CA LEU A 120 9.75 35.77 3.41
C LEU A 120 9.59 34.26 3.72
N ASN A 121 10.20 33.39 2.91
CA ASN A 121 10.23 31.95 3.18
C ASN A 121 10.98 31.63 4.48
N ASN A 122 12.15 32.22 4.70
CA ASN A 122 12.89 32.09 5.98
C ASN A 122 12.05 32.57 7.18
N GLN A 123 11.27 33.65 7.03
CA GLN A 123 10.36 34.12 8.08
C GLN A 123 9.22 33.11 8.34
N TYR A 124 8.62 32.52 7.30
CA TYR A 124 7.62 31.46 7.47
C TYR A 124 8.20 30.19 8.08
N VAL A 125 9.40 29.75 7.68
CA VAL A 125 10.11 28.61 8.30
C VAL A 125 10.41 28.89 9.77
N HIS A 126 10.81 30.11 10.14
CA HIS A 126 10.97 30.48 11.54
C HIS A 126 9.65 30.45 12.32
N LYS A 127 8.55 30.96 11.73
CA LYS A 127 7.21 30.92 12.32
C LYS A 127 6.70 29.48 12.50
N LEU A 128 6.94 28.59 11.55
CA LEU A 128 6.62 27.17 11.65
C LEU A 128 7.42 26.52 12.79
N ARG A 129 8.74 26.73 12.86
CA ARG A 129 9.59 26.23 13.96
C ARG A 129 9.16 26.73 15.35
N LEU A 130 8.61 27.94 15.47
CA LEU A 130 8.01 28.43 16.72
C LEU A 130 6.70 27.69 17.04
N LEU A 131 5.79 27.55 16.07
CA LEU A 131 4.53 26.82 16.25
C LEU A 131 4.75 25.32 16.54
N GLU A 132 5.78 24.71 15.97
CA GLU A 132 6.22 23.33 16.30
C GLU A 132 6.74 23.22 17.73
N LYS A 133 7.54 24.19 18.20
CA LYS A 133 8.00 24.23 19.60
C LYS A 133 6.84 24.42 20.57
N GLU A 134 5.90 25.31 20.26
CA GLU A 134 4.65 25.44 21.01
C GLU A 134 3.81 24.16 20.98
N GLY A 135 3.69 23.51 19.82
CA GLY A 135 2.95 22.26 19.66
C GLY A 135 3.56 21.11 20.49
N LYS A 136 4.90 21.00 20.49
CA LYS A 136 5.64 20.06 21.34
C LYS A 136 5.42 20.36 22.82
N ALA A 137 5.61 21.61 23.26
CA ALA A 137 5.36 22.00 24.64
C ALA A 137 3.89 21.78 25.08
N LYS A 138 2.91 22.00 24.19
CA LYS A 138 1.49 21.70 24.44
C LYS A 138 1.23 20.20 24.53
N ASN A 139 1.84 19.38 23.67
CA ASN A 139 1.73 17.92 23.71
C ASN A 139 2.41 17.33 24.97
N GLU A 140 3.61 17.78 25.32
CA GLU A 140 4.29 17.46 26.58
C GLU A 140 3.42 17.85 27.78
N LYS A 141 2.75 19.00 27.72
CA LYS A 141 1.82 19.42 28.78
C LYS A 141 0.58 18.55 28.87
N ILE A 142 0.01 18.15 27.73
CA ILE A 142 -1.11 17.19 27.66
C ILE A 142 -0.67 15.84 28.24
N GLN A 143 0.53 15.35 27.90
CA GLN A 143 1.07 14.11 28.42
C GLN A 143 1.28 14.18 29.95
N GLN A 144 1.93 15.24 30.47
CA GLN A 144 2.05 15.48 31.92
C GLN A 144 0.68 15.54 32.62
N LEU A 145 -0.35 16.08 31.97
CA LEU A 145 -1.70 16.14 32.51
C LEU A 145 -2.40 14.77 32.48
N GLN A 146 -2.18 13.96 31.44
CA GLN A 146 -2.67 12.58 31.35
C GLN A 146 -1.99 11.66 32.37
N GLU A 147 -0.68 11.76 32.53
CA GLU A 147 0.09 11.08 33.58
C GLU A 147 -0.40 11.44 34.99
N LYS A 148 -0.71 12.72 35.24
CA LYS A 148 -1.32 13.16 36.51
C LYS A 148 -2.77 12.69 36.65
N ASN A 149 -3.54 12.59 35.58
CA ASN A 149 -4.90 12.04 35.59
C ASN A 149 -4.89 10.53 35.95
N LEU A 150 -3.93 9.77 35.42
CA LEU A 150 -3.71 8.35 35.74
C LEU A 150 -3.39 8.10 37.23
N HIS A 151 -2.96 9.12 37.97
CA HIS A 151 -2.68 9.05 39.41
C HIS A 151 -3.78 9.68 40.30
N ALA A 152 -4.89 10.16 39.72
CA ALA A 152 -5.94 10.89 40.44
C ALA A 152 -6.89 9.97 41.25
N VAL A 153 -6.44 9.51 42.42
CA VAL A 153 -7.26 8.70 43.34
C VAL A 153 -8.17 9.58 44.19
N VAL A 154 -9.44 9.72 43.79
CA VAL A 154 -10.48 10.32 44.62
C VAL A 154 -10.85 9.37 45.77
N GLN A 155 -10.54 9.75 47.02
CA GLN A 155 -11.08 9.06 48.18
C GLN A 155 -12.52 9.52 48.43
N THR A 156 -13.49 8.61 48.32
CA THR A 156 -14.81 8.79 48.93
C THR A 156 -14.79 8.28 50.38
N PRO A 157 -15.66 8.77 51.29
CA PRO A 157 -15.72 8.32 52.68
C PRO A 157 -16.27 6.88 52.83
N GLY A 158 -15.49 5.88 52.40
CA GLY A 158 -15.95 4.49 52.29
C GLY A 158 -14.88 3.41 52.14
N GLY A 159 -13.59 3.75 52.31
CA GLY A 159 -12.51 2.79 52.60
C GLY A 159 -12.14 1.72 51.55
N LYS A 160 -12.82 1.62 50.41
CA LYS A 160 -12.56 0.60 49.37
C LYS A 160 -12.10 1.21 48.05
N LYS A 161 -10.83 0.98 47.69
CA LYS A 161 -10.26 1.33 46.39
C LYS A 161 -10.93 0.52 45.27
N ARG A 162 -11.42 1.19 44.23
CA ARG A 162 -11.75 0.61 42.92
C ARG A 162 -11.23 1.54 41.83
N SER A 163 -10.55 0.99 40.83
CA SER A 163 -10.28 1.71 39.57
C SER A 163 -11.58 1.85 38.78
N ILE A 164 -11.87 3.05 38.28
CA ILE A 164 -13.05 3.32 37.44
C ILE A 164 -12.63 3.13 35.98
N ALA A 165 -13.38 2.35 35.21
CA ALA A 165 -13.12 2.14 33.79
C ALA A 165 -13.44 3.41 32.97
N PHE A 166 -12.63 3.68 31.94
CA PHE A 166 -12.71 4.91 31.13
C PHE A 166 -14.04 5.04 30.37
N ARG A 167 -15.00 5.77 30.93
CA ARG A 167 -16.12 6.33 30.18
C ARG A 167 -15.74 7.75 29.74
N ARG A 168 -15.59 7.99 28.43
CA ARG A 168 -15.24 9.32 27.90
C ARG A 168 -16.33 10.33 28.26
N GLN A 169 -16.07 11.16 29.27
CA GLN A 169 -16.94 12.28 29.63
C GLN A 169 -16.84 13.34 28.52
N ARG A 170 -17.89 13.50 27.71
CA ARG A 170 -18.02 14.66 26.82
C ARG A 170 -18.19 15.89 27.69
N MET A 171 -17.19 16.76 27.70
CA MET A 171 -17.30 18.09 28.28
C MET A 171 -17.91 19.00 27.22
N GLN A 172 -19.17 19.39 27.39
CA GLN A 172 -19.69 20.57 26.70
C GLN A 172 -19.09 21.79 27.38
N ILE A 173 -18.60 22.74 26.57
CA ILE A 173 -18.10 24.03 27.04
C ILE A 173 -19.14 25.04 26.64
N ASP A 174 -20.02 25.35 27.57
CA ASP A 174 -20.90 26.51 27.50
C ASP A 174 -20.18 27.70 28.19
N GLU A 175 -20.44 28.91 27.68
CA GLU A 175 -19.78 30.21 27.98
C GLU A 175 -18.30 30.40 27.52
N PRO A 176 -17.97 31.55 26.91
CA PRO A 176 -16.60 31.94 26.56
C PRO A 176 -15.88 32.65 27.72
N VAL A 177 -14.55 32.58 27.74
CA VAL A 177 -13.70 33.26 28.73
C VAL A 177 -13.75 34.79 28.55
N PRO A 178 -13.74 35.61 29.64
CA PRO A 178 -13.88 37.07 29.55
C PRO A 178 -12.75 37.80 28.78
N PRO A 179 -13.02 39.01 28.25
CA PRO A 179 -12.06 39.81 27.49
C PRO A 179 -11.05 40.58 28.38
N SER A 180 -10.04 41.18 27.72
CA SER A 180 -8.95 41.94 28.34
C SER A 180 -9.33 43.39 28.68
N GLU A 181 -8.91 43.89 29.85
CA GLU A 181 -8.95 45.32 30.20
C GLU A 181 -7.55 45.98 30.13
N VAL A 182 -7.24 46.46 28.93
CA VAL A 182 -6.85 47.85 28.64
C VAL A 182 -6.06 48.64 29.71
N SER A 183 -4.89 49.15 29.31
CA SER A 183 -4.52 50.55 29.58
C SER A 183 -3.77 51.16 28.39
N SER A 184 -3.84 52.48 28.23
CA SER A 184 -3.65 53.15 26.94
C SER A 184 -2.29 53.86 26.75
N TYR A 185 -1.92 53.99 25.46
CA TYR A 185 -1.12 55.08 24.86
C TYR A 185 -1.22 56.43 25.61
N PRO A 186 -0.15 57.27 25.61
CA PRO A 186 0.46 57.77 24.37
C PRO A 186 2.00 57.73 24.25
N VAL A 187 2.48 57.95 23.03
CA VAL A 187 3.90 58.01 22.62
C VAL A 187 4.57 59.28 23.16
N PRO A 188 5.76 59.15 23.76
CA PRO A 188 6.96 59.74 23.16
C PRO A 188 8.02 58.68 22.80
N GLN A 189 8.73 58.87 21.69
CA GLN A 189 10.09 58.32 21.56
C GLN A 189 11.02 59.19 22.42
N PRO A 190 11.97 58.58 23.15
CA PRO A 190 13.28 58.38 22.52
C PRO A 190 13.94 57.02 22.84
N GLU A 191 14.93 56.71 21.99
CA GLU A 191 16.16 55.93 22.20
C GLU A 191 16.10 54.49 22.77
N ASP A 192 16.80 53.62 22.03
CA ASP A 192 16.95 52.18 22.19
C ASP A 192 17.66 51.81 23.52
N PRO A 193 17.09 50.94 24.38
CA PRO A 193 17.65 50.61 25.70
C PRO A 193 18.87 49.66 25.66
N TYR A 194 19.77 49.85 24.70
CA TYR A 194 21.11 49.23 24.66
C TYR A 194 22.24 50.26 24.64
N ILE A 195 22.09 51.35 25.39
CA ILE A 195 23.23 52.14 25.87
C ILE A 195 23.56 51.68 27.31
N ALA A 196 24.02 50.43 27.41
CA ALA A 196 24.91 50.09 28.51
C ALA A 196 26.22 50.84 28.23
N ASP A 197 26.59 51.78 29.11
CA ASP A 197 27.66 52.74 28.82
C ASP A 197 28.97 52.00 28.49
N LEU A 198 29.36 52.06 27.22
CA LEU A 198 30.49 51.31 26.70
C LEU A 198 31.82 51.86 27.26
N LEU A 199 31.84 53.11 27.72
CA LEU A 199 32.95 53.64 28.52
C LEU A 199 32.96 53.00 29.90
N GLN A 200 31.84 52.90 30.62
CA GLN A 200 31.82 52.27 31.94
C GLN A 200 32.19 50.76 31.88
N VAL A 201 31.78 50.05 30.84
CA VAL A 201 32.17 48.64 30.62
C VAL A 201 33.66 48.55 30.24
N ALA A 202 34.17 49.45 29.40
CA ALA A 202 35.60 49.52 29.07
C ALA A 202 36.46 49.92 30.27
N ASP A 203 36.06 50.91 31.08
CA ASP A 203 36.77 51.40 32.25
C ASP A 203 36.85 50.34 33.36
N ASN A 204 35.77 49.59 33.60
CA ASN A 204 35.80 48.42 34.48
C ASN A 204 36.79 47.38 33.95
N ARG A 205 36.77 47.09 32.65
CA ARG A 205 37.71 46.12 32.05
C ARG A 205 39.17 46.64 32.03
N ILE A 206 39.37 47.95 31.93
CA ILE A 206 40.67 48.61 32.05
C ILE A 206 41.15 48.56 33.50
N GLN A 207 40.30 48.72 34.51
CA GLN A 207 40.66 48.50 35.92
C GLN A 207 41.04 47.04 36.20
N GLU A 208 40.28 46.06 35.68
CA GLU A 208 40.64 44.63 35.79
C GLU A 208 42.02 44.37 35.16
N LEU A 209 42.25 44.83 33.93
CA LEU A 209 43.52 44.66 33.24
C LEU A 209 44.67 45.42 33.91
N GLN A 210 44.42 46.60 34.49
CA GLN A 210 45.42 47.33 35.28
C GLN A 210 45.77 46.59 36.58
N GLN A 211 44.80 45.97 37.26
CA GLN A 211 45.06 45.12 38.43
C GLN A 211 45.81 43.84 38.05
N GLU A 212 45.47 43.19 36.93
CA GLU A 212 46.24 42.04 36.42
C GLU A 212 47.67 42.43 36.07
N VAL A 213 47.88 43.55 35.37
CA VAL A 213 49.21 44.09 35.07
C VAL A 213 49.99 44.44 36.34
N GLN A 214 49.35 45.05 37.34
CA GLN A 214 50.00 45.38 38.61
C GLN A 214 50.41 44.12 39.40
N GLN A 215 49.53 43.11 39.48
CA GLN A 215 49.87 41.81 40.08
C GLN A 215 50.97 41.07 39.33
N LEU A 216 51.03 41.19 37.99
CA LEU A 216 52.10 40.60 37.18
C LEU A 216 53.42 41.37 37.35
N GLN A 217 53.38 42.69 37.50
CA GLN A 217 54.56 43.51 37.83
C GLN A 217 55.10 43.21 39.23
N GLU A 218 54.24 43.01 40.23
CA GLU A 218 54.66 42.57 41.57
C GLU A 218 55.29 41.17 41.53
N LYS A 219 54.67 40.20 40.81
CA LYS A 219 55.25 38.86 40.61
C LYS A 219 56.59 38.90 39.88
N LEU A 220 56.73 39.79 38.87
CA LEU A 220 57.99 40.01 38.17
C LEU A 220 59.06 40.58 39.11
N ALA A 221 58.74 41.62 39.89
CA ALA A 221 59.66 42.22 40.86
C ALA A 221 60.13 41.22 41.94
N VAL A 222 59.23 40.33 42.39
CA VAL A 222 59.55 39.23 43.31
C VAL A 222 60.48 38.21 42.63
N MET A 223 60.20 37.78 41.40
CA MET A 223 61.10 36.89 40.65
C MET A 223 62.47 37.52 40.41
N GLU A 224 62.54 38.80 40.04
CA GLU A 224 63.80 39.52 39.89
C GLU A 224 64.57 39.64 41.22
N SER A 225 63.88 39.83 42.36
CA SER A 225 64.55 39.81 43.67
C SER A 225 65.17 38.44 43.96
N GLY A 226 64.45 37.35 43.68
CA GLY A 226 64.98 35.99 43.77
C GLY A 226 66.20 35.77 42.86
N VAL A 227 66.17 36.24 41.61
CA VAL A 227 67.31 36.18 40.69
C VAL A 227 68.50 36.97 41.24
N ARG A 228 68.30 38.20 41.74
CA ARG A 228 69.35 39.03 42.35
C ARG A 228 69.99 38.36 43.57
N ASP A 229 69.20 37.65 44.38
CA ASP A 229 69.71 36.92 45.56
C ASP A 229 70.43 35.62 45.18
N TYR A 230 69.98 34.90 44.15
CA TYR A 230 70.74 33.76 43.61
C TYR A 230 72.07 34.18 42.97
N SER A 231 72.11 35.31 42.25
CA SER A 231 73.37 35.87 41.73
C SER A 231 74.36 36.21 42.86
N LYS A 232 73.89 36.78 43.98
CA LYS A 232 74.75 36.99 45.16
C LYS A 232 75.27 35.69 45.78
N GLN A 233 74.48 34.62 45.80
CA GLN A 233 74.95 33.30 46.25
C GLN A 233 76.01 32.70 45.30
N ILE A 234 75.95 33.01 44.01
CA ILE A 234 76.95 32.57 43.03
C ILE A 234 78.27 33.33 43.27
N GLU A 235 78.26 34.67 43.35
CA GLU A 235 79.49 35.43 43.62
C GLU A 235 80.18 35.01 44.94
N LEU A 236 79.40 34.66 45.97
CA LEU A 236 79.94 34.20 47.26
C LEU A 236 80.56 32.79 47.16
N ARG A 237 80.09 31.95 46.23
CA ARG A 237 80.73 30.66 45.92
C ARG A 237 81.98 30.82 45.08
N GLU A 238 81.98 31.73 44.10
CA GLU A 238 83.13 31.98 43.23
C GLU A 238 84.34 32.51 44.01
N ARG A 239 84.12 33.46 44.94
CA ARG A 239 85.16 33.95 45.87
C ARG A 239 85.74 32.84 46.77
N GLU A 240 84.92 31.85 47.14
CA GLU A 240 85.39 30.69 47.92
C GLU A 240 86.13 29.66 47.05
N ILE A 241 85.76 29.53 45.76
CA ILE A 241 86.50 28.71 44.77
C ILE A 241 87.88 29.32 44.50
N GLU A 242 88.00 30.64 44.39
CA GLU A 242 89.30 31.33 44.30
C GLU A 242 90.15 31.06 45.56
N ARG A 243 89.57 31.22 46.75
CA ARG A 243 90.24 30.94 48.04
C ARG A 243 90.76 29.50 48.14
N LEU A 244 89.96 28.52 47.68
CA LEU A 244 90.34 27.10 47.68
C LEU A 244 91.39 26.77 46.60
N SER A 245 91.34 27.45 45.45
CA SER A 245 92.31 27.26 44.36
C SER A 245 93.72 27.71 44.75
N MET A 246 93.85 28.83 45.49
CA MET A 246 95.14 29.32 45.99
C MET A 246 95.78 28.42 47.08
N ALA A 247 95.09 27.38 47.57
CA ALA A 247 95.57 26.53 48.65
C ALA A 247 96.17 25.18 48.20
N LEU A 248 96.26 24.91 46.88
CA LEU A 248 96.62 23.59 46.34
C LEU A 248 97.91 23.52 45.50
N ASP A 249 98.58 24.65 45.24
CA ASP A 249 99.93 24.66 44.63
C ASP A 249 101.00 24.25 45.67
N GLY A 250 101.13 22.94 45.90
CA GLY A 250 101.90 22.37 47.03
C GLY A 250 102.80 21.15 46.74
N GLY A 251 102.91 20.69 45.49
CA GLY A 251 104.00 19.84 45.00
C GLY A 251 104.06 18.34 45.38
N ARG A 252 103.98 17.46 44.38
CA ARG A 252 104.64 16.13 44.32
C ARG A 252 105.16 15.88 42.90
N SER A 253 106.09 14.94 42.73
CA SER A 253 106.92 14.82 41.52
C SER A 253 106.18 14.33 40.25
N PRO A 254 106.53 14.81 39.04
CA PRO A 254 105.70 14.64 37.84
C PRO A 254 105.60 13.22 37.30
N ASP A 255 106.66 12.41 37.38
CA ASP A 255 106.69 11.11 36.66
C ASP A 255 105.77 10.06 37.30
N VAL A 256 105.63 10.09 38.63
CA VAL A 256 104.64 9.26 39.34
C VAL A 256 103.23 9.79 39.09
N LEU A 257 103.03 11.12 39.13
CA LEU A 257 101.73 11.74 38.87
C LEU A 257 101.26 11.54 37.43
N THR A 258 102.14 11.51 36.44
CA THR A 258 101.78 11.25 35.03
C THR A 258 101.47 9.78 34.79
N LEU A 259 102.20 8.83 35.39
CA LEU A 259 101.84 7.40 35.33
C LEU A 259 100.55 7.09 36.09
N GLU A 260 100.35 7.65 37.28
CA GLU A 260 99.16 7.42 38.09
C GLU A 260 97.92 8.13 37.51
N ASN A 261 98.06 9.36 36.98
CA ASN A 261 96.99 9.99 36.21
C ASN A 261 96.71 9.23 34.91
N ARG A 262 97.73 8.78 34.17
CA ARG A 262 97.52 8.02 32.93
C ARG A 262 96.80 6.70 33.19
N ASN A 263 97.14 6.00 34.28
CA ASN A 263 96.39 4.81 34.70
C ASN A 263 94.97 5.16 35.16
N LYS A 264 94.76 6.22 35.95
CA LYS A 264 93.40 6.66 36.34
C LYS A 264 92.56 7.17 35.17
N THR A 265 93.16 7.78 34.14
CA THR A 265 92.46 8.11 32.89
C THR A 265 92.21 6.88 32.05
N ASN A 266 93.12 5.91 32.02
CA ASN A 266 92.90 4.62 31.34
C ASN A 266 91.79 3.82 32.04
N GLU A 267 91.74 3.77 33.37
CA GLU A 267 90.68 3.12 34.14
C GLU A 267 89.33 3.83 33.95
N LYS A 268 89.30 5.17 33.98
CA LYS A 268 88.08 5.95 33.66
C LYS A 268 87.65 5.76 32.21
N LEU A 269 88.59 5.67 31.26
CA LEU A 269 88.32 5.42 29.85
C LEU A 269 87.83 3.98 29.64
N ILE A 270 88.41 2.98 30.31
CA ILE A 270 87.95 1.59 30.29
C ILE A 270 86.57 1.47 30.94
N ALA A 271 86.31 2.15 32.06
CA ALA A 271 84.98 2.18 32.66
C ALA A 271 83.95 2.86 31.75
N HIS A 272 84.31 3.98 31.10
CA HIS A 272 83.44 4.66 30.14
C HIS A 272 83.21 3.83 28.87
N LEU A 273 84.25 3.20 28.33
CA LEU A 273 84.17 2.28 27.19
C LEU A 273 83.37 1.03 27.54
N ASN A 274 83.47 0.50 28.76
CA ASN A 274 82.65 -0.63 29.20
C ASN A 274 81.18 -0.22 29.31
N ILE A 275 80.86 0.93 29.91
CA ILE A 275 79.50 1.49 29.94
C ILE A 275 78.98 1.75 28.51
N GLN A 276 79.84 2.23 27.61
CA GLN A 276 79.50 2.43 26.19
C GLN A 276 79.31 1.10 25.46
N VAL A 277 80.10 0.07 25.75
CA VAL A 277 79.97 -1.29 25.21
C VAL A 277 78.71 -1.96 25.76
N ASP A 278 78.37 -1.80 27.02
CA ASP A 278 77.12 -2.30 27.61
C ASP A 278 75.90 -1.59 26.99
N PHE A 279 75.97 -0.28 26.80
CA PHE A 279 74.94 0.49 26.09
C PHE A 279 74.81 0.08 24.62
N LEU A 280 75.93 -0.14 23.92
CA LEU A 280 75.93 -0.63 22.53
C LEU A 280 75.48 -2.09 22.43
N GLN A 281 75.78 -2.95 23.41
CA GLN A 281 75.28 -4.32 23.48
C GLN A 281 73.78 -4.34 23.77
N GLN A 282 73.28 -3.45 24.63
CA GLN A 282 71.85 -3.32 24.89
C GLN A 282 71.13 -2.77 23.66
N ALA A 283 71.62 -1.70 23.06
CA ALA A 283 71.11 -1.17 21.80
C ALA A 283 71.15 -2.21 20.67
N ASN A 284 72.21 -3.02 20.57
CA ASN A 284 72.27 -4.13 19.61
C ASN A 284 71.24 -5.22 19.92
N LYS A 285 71.02 -5.61 21.18
CA LYS A 285 69.97 -6.57 21.56
C LYS A 285 68.56 -6.04 21.25
N ASP A 286 68.32 -4.76 21.48
CA ASP A 286 67.05 -4.10 21.19
C ASP A 286 66.84 -3.94 19.67
N LEU A 287 67.90 -3.66 18.91
CA LEU A 287 67.89 -3.70 17.44
C LEU A 287 67.71 -5.12 16.90
N GLU A 288 68.35 -6.14 17.48
CA GLU A 288 68.15 -7.56 17.15
C GLU A 288 66.73 -8.04 17.50
N LYS A 289 66.10 -7.46 18.53
CA LYS A 289 64.70 -7.68 18.86
C LYS A 289 63.79 -7.01 17.83
N HIS A 290 64.00 -5.74 17.51
CA HIS A 290 63.27 -5.05 16.45
C HIS A 290 63.47 -5.68 15.07
N ILE A 291 64.65 -6.20 14.74
CA ILE A 291 64.89 -6.92 13.47
C ILE A 291 64.11 -8.23 13.43
N ARG A 292 63.96 -8.94 14.56
CA ARG A 292 63.08 -10.12 14.64
C ARG A 292 61.61 -9.76 14.54
N GLU A 293 61.15 -8.74 15.26
CA GLU A 293 59.77 -8.23 15.17
C GLU A 293 59.44 -7.73 13.75
N LEU A 294 60.38 -7.06 13.07
CA LEU A 294 60.27 -6.66 11.67
C LEU A 294 60.33 -7.84 10.69
N MET A 295 61.07 -8.92 11.02
CA MET A 295 61.07 -10.15 10.20
C MET A 295 59.78 -10.96 10.37
N GLU A 296 59.24 -11.06 11.58
CA GLU A 296 57.95 -11.71 11.87
C GLU A 296 56.79 -10.95 11.20
N THR A 297 56.72 -9.63 11.36
CA THR A 297 55.73 -8.80 10.66
C THR A 297 55.91 -8.77 9.14
N LYS A 298 57.16 -8.85 8.64
CA LYS A 298 57.42 -9.06 7.21
C LYS A 298 56.88 -10.42 6.77
N GLU A 299 57.06 -11.49 7.55
CA GLU A 299 56.54 -12.81 7.22
C GLU A 299 55.01 -12.79 7.16
N THR A 300 54.33 -12.25 8.17
CA THR A 300 52.86 -12.11 8.15
C THR A 300 52.40 -11.28 6.94
N VAL A 301 53.01 -10.11 6.69
CA VAL A 301 52.69 -9.27 5.51
C VAL A 301 52.97 -10.01 4.20
N THR A 302 54.02 -10.85 4.09
CA THR A 302 54.21 -11.66 2.87
C THR A 302 53.15 -12.75 2.72
N THR A 303 52.68 -13.37 3.81
CA THR A 303 51.54 -14.32 3.72
C THR A 303 50.23 -13.62 3.36
N GLU A 304 50.00 -12.40 3.86
CA GLU A 304 48.86 -11.56 3.48
C GLU A 304 48.95 -11.13 2.01
N VAL A 305 50.12 -10.71 1.52
CA VAL A 305 50.36 -10.38 0.10
C VAL A 305 50.16 -11.60 -0.79
N VAL A 306 50.59 -12.80 -0.39
CA VAL A 306 50.31 -14.05 -1.13
C VAL A 306 48.82 -14.38 -1.12
N ASN A 307 48.13 -14.23 0.02
CA ASN A 307 46.68 -14.46 0.11
C ASN A 307 45.87 -13.44 -0.71
N LEU A 308 46.27 -12.18 -0.73
CA LEU A 308 45.71 -11.12 -1.56
C LEU A 308 46.02 -11.36 -3.05
N SER A 309 47.23 -11.82 -3.39
CA SER A 309 47.58 -12.19 -4.75
C SER A 309 46.73 -13.37 -5.24
N ASN A 310 46.54 -14.41 -4.43
CA ASN A 310 45.66 -15.55 -4.73
C ASN A 310 44.19 -15.14 -4.84
N LYS A 311 43.75 -14.13 -4.07
CA LYS A 311 42.39 -13.58 -4.16
C LYS A 311 42.22 -12.71 -5.41
N ASN A 312 43.20 -11.88 -5.75
CA ASN A 312 43.21 -11.08 -6.97
C ASN A 312 43.26 -11.99 -8.20
N GLU A 313 44.01 -13.09 -8.18
CA GLU A 313 44.02 -14.05 -9.29
C GLU A 313 42.64 -14.70 -9.50
N LYS A 314 41.93 -15.05 -8.42
CA LYS A 314 40.52 -15.50 -8.51
C LYS A 314 39.61 -14.43 -9.08
N LEU A 315 39.69 -13.20 -8.58
CA LEU A 315 38.93 -12.06 -9.09
C LEU A 315 39.26 -11.77 -10.58
N CYS A 316 40.51 -11.97 -11.03
CA CYS A 316 40.85 -11.88 -12.44
C CYS A 316 40.22 -12.99 -13.28
N ARG A 317 40.12 -14.23 -12.77
CA ARG A 317 39.39 -15.32 -13.44
C ARG A 317 37.90 -15.02 -13.52
N GLU A 318 37.28 -14.64 -12.40
CA GLU A 318 35.88 -14.22 -12.30
C GLU A 318 35.59 -13.04 -13.25
N LEU A 319 36.49 -12.06 -13.35
CA LEU A 319 36.41 -10.99 -14.35
C LEU A 319 36.52 -11.53 -15.79
N THR A 320 37.45 -12.43 -16.12
CA THR A 320 37.51 -13.01 -17.47
C THR A 320 36.31 -13.90 -17.82
N GLU A 321 35.62 -14.48 -16.83
CA GLU A 321 34.35 -15.19 -17.01
C GLU A 321 33.21 -14.20 -17.27
N ILE A 322 33.18 -13.08 -16.54
CA ILE A 322 32.26 -11.95 -16.77
C ILE A 322 32.50 -11.32 -18.16
N ASP A 323 33.75 -11.13 -18.59
CA ASP A 323 34.10 -10.61 -19.92
C ASP A 323 33.64 -11.57 -21.03
N GLN A 324 33.78 -12.88 -20.82
CA GLN A 324 33.27 -13.90 -21.76
C GLN A 324 31.73 -13.88 -21.85
N LEU A 325 31.05 -13.75 -20.72
CA LEU A 325 29.59 -13.60 -20.65
C LEU A 325 29.12 -12.27 -21.28
N ALA A 326 29.85 -11.18 -21.06
CA ALA A 326 29.59 -9.88 -21.67
C ALA A 326 29.73 -9.97 -23.19
N GLN A 327 30.81 -10.55 -23.71
CA GLN A 327 30.97 -10.76 -25.16
C GLN A 327 29.94 -11.73 -25.75
N GLN A 328 29.44 -12.70 -25.00
CA GLN A 328 28.32 -13.55 -25.45
C GLN A 328 27.02 -12.74 -25.54
N LEU A 329 26.74 -11.92 -24.53
CA LEU A 329 25.57 -11.04 -24.49
C LEU A 329 25.65 -9.95 -25.56
N GLU A 330 26.84 -9.41 -25.85
CA GLU A 330 27.09 -8.48 -26.97
C GLU A 330 26.83 -9.15 -28.32
N ARG A 331 27.33 -10.37 -28.56
CA ARG A 331 27.04 -11.12 -29.80
C ARG A 331 25.54 -11.40 -29.94
N HIS A 332 24.87 -11.88 -28.89
CA HIS A 332 23.42 -12.10 -28.91
C HIS A 332 22.64 -10.80 -29.14
N LYS A 333 23.09 -9.68 -28.57
CA LYS A 333 22.52 -8.35 -28.80
C LYS A 333 22.73 -7.90 -30.26
N GLU A 334 23.90 -8.15 -30.83
CA GLU A 334 24.23 -7.78 -32.22
C GLU A 334 23.48 -8.66 -33.22
N GLU A 335 23.30 -9.95 -32.95
CA GLU A 335 22.41 -10.85 -33.69
C GLU A 335 20.95 -10.38 -33.65
N VAL A 336 20.45 -10.01 -32.46
CA VAL A 336 19.08 -9.47 -32.30
C VAL A 336 18.92 -8.12 -33.01
N LEU A 337 19.93 -7.24 -32.95
CA LEU A 337 19.95 -5.98 -33.69
C LEU A 337 19.97 -6.23 -35.20
N GLU A 338 20.76 -7.20 -35.70
CA GLU A 338 20.78 -7.55 -37.12
C GLU A 338 19.44 -8.11 -37.59
N THR A 339 18.70 -8.85 -36.75
CA THR A 339 17.32 -9.25 -37.06
C THR A 339 16.35 -8.07 -37.04
N ALA A 340 16.46 -7.16 -36.07
CA ALA A 340 15.62 -5.98 -35.98
C ALA A 340 15.88 -5.00 -37.15
N ASP A 341 17.13 -4.81 -37.59
CA ASP A 341 17.48 -3.99 -38.74
C ASP A 341 17.01 -4.62 -40.07
N LYS A 342 16.93 -5.95 -40.16
CA LYS A 342 16.28 -6.64 -41.29
C LYS A 342 14.77 -6.40 -41.30
N GLU A 343 14.09 -6.61 -40.17
CA GLU A 343 12.64 -6.36 -40.03
C GLU A 343 12.29 -4.87 -40.28
N LEU A 344 13.08 -3.94 -39.74
CA LEU A 344 12.97 -2.50 -40.01
C LEU A 344 13.28 -2.17 -41.47
N GLY A 345 14.22 -2.87 -42.10
CA GLY A 345 14.54 -2.77 -43.53
C GLY A 345 13.37 -3.20 -44.41
N GLU A 346 12.72 -4.32 -44.10
CA GLU A 346 11.53 -4.82 -44.78
C GLU A 346 10.33 -3.90 -44.56
N ALA A 347 10.06 -3.48 -43.31
CA ALA A 347 9.02 -2.51 -42.98
C ALA A 347 9.25 -1.16 -43.68
N LYS A 348 10.50 -0.70 -43.80
CA LYS A 348 10.86 0.52 -44.54
C LYS A 348 10.67 0.39 -46.04
N GLN A 349 10.93 -0.78 -46.63
CA GLN A 349 10.56 -1.05 -48.03
C GLN A 349 9.04 -1.05 -48.20
N GLU A 350 8.30 -1.64 -47.27
CA GLU A 350 6.83 -1.68 -47.33
C GLU A 350 6.21 -0.29 -47.17
N ILE A 351 6.74 0.54 -46.27
CA ILE A 351 6.39 1.96 -46.16
C ILE A 351 6.75 2.71 -47.45
N GLN A 352 7.87 2.39 -48.12
CA GLN A 352 8.20 2.98 -49.41
C GLN A 352 7.26 2.55 -50.54
N ARG A 353 6.79 1.28 -50.56
CA ARG A 353 5.73 0.82 -51.49
C ARG A 353 4.43 1.59 -51.24
N ASN A 354 3.94 1.60 -50.00
CA ASN A 354 2.73 2.32 -49.60
C ASN A 354 2.83 3.83 -49.89
N LEU A 355 3.98 4.48 -49.66
CA LEU A 355 4.19 5.89 -50.03
C LEU A 355 4.25 6.11 -51.55
N SER A 356 4.72 5.14 -52.35
CA SER A 356 4.67 5.23 -53.81
C SER A 356 3.24 5.04 -54.33
N GLU A 357 2.46 4.12 -53.75
CA GLU A 357 1.05 3.92 -54.06
C GLU A 357 0.23 5.15 -53.66
N MET A 358 0.43 5.69 -52.44
CA MET A 358 -0.16 6.96 -52.01
C MET A 358 0.16 8.09 -53.00
N ARG A 359 1.40 8.23 -53.48
CA ARG A 359 1.73 9.25 -54.51
C ARG A 359 0.99 9.01 -55.83
N THR A 360 0.81 7.77 -56.27
CA THR A 360 0.00 7.50 -57.48
C THR A 360 -1.49 7.77 -57.27
N LEU A 361 -2.00 7.59 -56.03
CA LEU A 361 -3.35 7.95 -55.63
C LEU A 361 -3.51 9.47 -55.50
N GLU A 362 -2.54 10.18 -54.93
CA GLU A 362 -2.46 11.65 -54.88
C GLU A 362 -2.37 12.24 -56.29
N GLU A 363 -1.57 11.64 -57.18
CA GLU A 363 -1.50 12.04 -58.60
C GLU A 363 -2.82 11.80 -59.34
N THR A 364 -3.51 10.69 -59.12
CA THR A 364 -4.82 10.43 -59.75
C THR A 364 -5.90 11.31 -59.16
N MET A 365 -5.89 11.59 -57.85
CA MET A 365 -6.74 12.59 -57.21
C MET A 365 -6.44 14.00 -57.75
N ALA A 366 -5.18 14.37 -57.98
CA ALA A 366 -4.82 15.66 -58.57
C ALA A 366 -5.24 15.77 -60.04
N LYS A 367 -5.17 14.68 -60.82
CA LYS A 367 -5.69 14.60 -62.20
C LYS A 367 -7.22 14.74 -62.20
N LEU A 368 -7.92 14.00 -61.35
CA LEU A 368 -9.38 14.08 -61.17
C LEU A 368 -9.82 15.46 -60.64
N GLN A 369 -9.06 16.08 -59.75
CA GLN A 369 -9.29 17.46 -59.30
C GLN A 369 -9.03 18.48 -60.42
N LEU A 370 -8.03 18.26 -61.27
CA LEU A 370 -7.78 19.11 -62.44
C LEU A 370 -8.93 18.98 -63.46
N GLU A 371 -9.37 17.76 -63.75
CA GLU A 371 -10.54 17.48 -64.60
C GLU A 371 -11.82 18.10 -64.01
N LEU A 372 -12.05 17.95 -62.70
CA LEU A 372 -13.18 18.58 -62.00
C LEU A 372 -13.11 20.12 -62.04
N ASN A 373 -11.91 20.69 -61.90
CA ASN A 373 -11.69 22.15 -61.98
C ASN A 373 -11.81 22.66 -63.43
N LEU A 374 -11.45 21.87 -64.44
CA LEU A 374 -11.67 22.18 -65.84
C LEU A 374 -13.18 22.13 -66.16
N CYS A 375 -13.89 21.10 -65.69
CA CYS A 375 -15.34 21.00 -65.81
C CYS A 375 -16.07 22.14 -65.06
N HIS A 376 -15.55 22.59 -63.91
CA HIS A 376 -16.06 23.78 -63.22
C HIS A 376 -15.80 25.06 -64.04
N LYS A 377 -14.61 25.22 -64.65
CA LYS A 377 -14.31 26.37 -65.52
C LYS A 377 -15.10 26.37 -66.83
N GLU A 378 -15.44 25.20 -67.36
CA GLU A 378 -16.39 25.09 -68.46
C GLU A 378 -17.81 25.44 -67.99
N LYS A 379 -18.23 25.00 -66.81
CA LYS A 379 -19.51 25.40 -66.19
C LYS A 379 -19.58 26.89 -65.92
N GLU A 380 -18.51 27.52 -65.42
CA GLU A 380 -18.39 28.97 -65.23
C GLU A 380 -18.47 29.69 -66.58
N ARG A 381 -17.70 29.27 -67.59
CA ARG A 381 -17.79 29.83 -68.95
C ARG A 381 -19.17 29.69 -69.57
N LEU A 382 -19.82 28.54 -69.44
CA LEU A 382 -21.20 28.34 -69.89
C LEU A 382 -22.19 29.19 -69.08
N SER A 383 -21.89 29.49 -67.82
CA SER A 383 -22.67 30.42 -66.99
C SER A 383 -22.42 31.88 -67.33
N ASP A 384 -21.22 32.25 -67.78
CA ASP A 384 -20.89 33.59 -68.29
C ASP A 384 -21.50 33.81 -69.69
N GLU A 385 -21.49 32.79 -70.54
CA GLU A 385 -22.26 32.78 -71.81
C GLU A 385 -23.77 32.82 -71.56
N LEU A 386 -24.26 32.19 -70.48
CA LEU A 386 -25.64 32.34 -70.02
C LEU A 386 -25.92 33.75 -69.45
N LEU A 387 -24.94 34.40 -68.82
CA LEU A 387 -25.05 35.79 -68.41
C LEU A 387 -25.11 36.72 -69.64
N LEU A 388 -24.33 36.43 -70.68
CA LEU A 388 -24.39 37.10 -71.98
C LEU A 388 -25.74 36.86 -72.70
N LYS A 389 -26.47 35.80 -72.35
CA LYS A 389 -27.86 35.60 -72.78
C LYS A 389 -28.86 36.52 -72.07
N SER A 390 -28.55 37.12 -70.92
CA SER A 390 -29.44 38.13 -70.32
C SER A 390 -29.46 39.45 -71.13
N ASP A 391 -28.35 39.78 -71.83
CA ASP A 391 -28.36 40.85 -72.84
C ASP A 391 -29.27 40.46 -74.04
N LEU A 392 -29.32 39.18 -74.41
CA LEU A 392 -30.28 38.70 -75.41
C LEU A 392 -31.73 38.72 -74.89
N GLU A 393 -31.99 38.49 -73.60
CA GLU A 393 -33.34 38.66 -73.02
C GLU A 393 -33.82 40.11 -73.14
N THR A 394 -32.96 41.12 -72.91
CA THR A 394 -33.34 42.52 -73.15
C THR A 394 -33.58 42.84 -74.63
N VAL A 395 -32.83 42.23 -75.56
CA VAL A 395 -33.09 42.36 -77.00
C VAL A 395 -34.40 41.66 -77.41
N ILE A 396 -34.69 40.47 -76.86
CA ILE A 396 -35.95 39.75 -77.08
C ILE A 396 -37.12 40.60 -76.56
N HIS A 397 -37.01 41.21 -75.39
CA HIS A 397 -38.08 42.06 -74.84
C HIS A 397 -38.36 43.30 -75.72
N GLN A 398 -37.33 43.89 -76.33
CA GLN A 398 -37.49 44.97 -77.33
C GLN A 398 -38.15 44.47 -78.62
N LEU A 399 -37.74 43.30 -79.13
CA LEU A 399 -38.33 42.67 -80.31
C LEU A 399 -39.78 42.24 -80.09
N GLU A 400 -40.15 41.80 -78.89
CA GLU A 400 -41.54 41.48 -78.55
C GLU A 400 -42.43 42.72 -78.44
N GLN A 401 -41.90 43.84 -77.94
CA GLN A 401 -42.63 45.12 -77.96
C GLN A 401 -42.88 45.61 -79.41
N GLU A 402 -41.87 45.58 -80.28
CA GLU A 402 -42.07 45.94 -81.69
C GLU A 402 -42.93 44.93 -82.46
N LYS A 403 -42.85 43.62 -82.15
CA LYS A 403 -43.77 42.59 -82.66
C LYS A 403 -45.22 42.88 -82.27
N GLN A 404 -45.50 43.21 -81.00
CA GLN A 404 -46.85 43.62 -80.57
C GLN A 404 -47.31 44.91 -81.27
N ARG A 405 -46.40 45.88 -81.47
CA ARG A 405 -46.68 47.14 -82.17
C ARG A 405 -47.02 46.90 -83.64
N LEU A 406 -46.30 46.00 -84.30
CA LEU A 406 -46.54 45.60 -85.69
C LEU A 406 -47.84 44.79 -85.84
N SER A 407 -48.12 43.84 -84.94
CA SER A 407 -49.41 43.12 -84.92
C SER A 407 -50.59 44.08 -84.82
N LYS A 408 -50.57 45.04 -83.87
CA LYS A 408 -51.62 46.07 -83.74
C LYS A 408 -51.76 46.93 -85.00
N LYS A 409 -50.66 47.20 -85.71
CA LYS A 409 -50.69 47.86 -87.03
C LYS A 409 -51.35 47.00 -88.10
N VAL A 410 -50.99 45.73 -88.21
CA VAL A 410 -51.59 44.78 -89.17
C VAL A 410 -53.07 44.57 -88.89
N GLU A 411 -53.47 44.47 -87.63
CA GLU A 411 -54.88 44.43 -87.22
C GLU A 411 -55.64 45.70 -87.64
N SER A 412 -55.05 46.89 -87.44
CA SER A 412 -55.65 48.15 -87.91
C SER A 412 -55.79 48.21 -89.43
N PHE A 413 -54.80 47.73 -90.19
CA PHE A 413 -54.89 47.65 -91.64
C PHE A 413 -55.96 46.65 -92.10
N ALA A 414 -56.06 45.49 -91.46
CA ALA A 414 -57.09 44.49 -91.73
C ALA A 414 -58.52 44.97 -91.36
N VAL A 415 -58.65 45.94 -90.45
CA VAL A 415 -59.92 46.67 -90.24
C VAL A 415 -60.19 47.62 -91.42
N THR A 416 -59.24 48.46 -91.81
CA THR A 416 -59.43 49.37 -92.97
C THR A 416 -59.66 48.64 -94.30
N GLU A 417 -59.09 47.45 -94.48
CA GLU A 417 -59.34 46.59 -95.65
C GLU A 417 -60.77 46.04 -95.65
N ARG A 418 -61.30 45.67 -94.48
CA ARG A 418 -62.72 45.27 -94.31
C ARG A 418 -63.67 46.44 -94.54
N GLU A 419 -63.32 47.64 -94.09
CA GLU A 419 -64.10 48.86 -94.35
C GLU A 419 -64.11 49.21 -95.86
N LEU A 420 -62.95 49.13 -96.52
CA LEU A 420 -62.83 49.38 -97.97
C LEU A 420 -63.53 48.31 -98.81
N THR A 421 -63.49 47.03 -98.44
CA THR A 421 -64.23 45.99 -99.16
C THR A 421 -65.73 46.11 -98.97
N LEU A 422 -66.21 46.43 -97.75
CA LEU A 422 -67.62 46.78 -97.52
C LEU A 422 -68.04 48.02 -98.32
N GLU A 423 -67.17 49.02 -98.49
CA GLU A 423 -67.46 50.21 -99.32
C GLU A 423 -67.49 49.88 -100.82
N VAL A 424 -66.64 48.98 -101.30
CA VAL A 424 -66.70 48.45 -102.68
C VAL A 424 -68.00 47.67 -102.93
N GLU A 425 -68.50 46.93 -101.94
CA GLU A 425 -69.82 46.29 -102.03
C GLU A 425 -70.99 47.29 -101.93
N ARG A 426 -70.86 48.35 -101.11
CA ARG A 426 -71.84 49.46 -101.07
C ARG A 426 -71.94 50.17 -102.42
N MET A 427 -70.78 50.50 -103.01
CA MET A 427 -70.64 51.08 -104.35
C MET A 427 -71.23 50.19 -105.46
N ARG A 428 -71.12 48.85 -105.33
CA ARG A 428 -71.79 47.89 -106.23
C ARG A 428 -73.31 47.92 -106.13
N LEU A 429 -73.87 48.28 -104.97
CA LEU A 429 -75.32 48.24 -104.71
C LEU A 429 -76.04 49.56 -105.01
N GLU A 430 -75.50 50.72 -104.61
CA GLU A 430 -76.23 52.00 -104.77
C GLU A 430 -76.21 52.55 -106.21
N HIS A 431 -75.21 52.21 -107.03
CA HIS A 431 -75.05 52.73 -108.40
C HIS A 431 -75.37 51.71 -109.51
N GLY A 432 -75.95 50.56 -109.19
CA GLY A 432 -76.19 49.48 -110.15
C GLY A 432 -77.32 49.75 -111.15
N ILE A 433 -77.02 50.22 -112.38
CA ILE A 433 -78.02 50.39 -113.45
C ILE A 433 -77.56 49.91 -114.86
N LYS A 434 -78.24 48.85 -115.32
CA LYS A 434 -78.61 48.50 -116.71
C LYS A 434 -77.53 48.19 -117.79
N ARG A 435 -77.46 46.88 -118.09
CA ARG A 435 -77.62 46.23 -119.43
C ARG A 435 -76.54 46.40 -120.53
N ARG A 436 -76.19 45.23 -121.08
CA ARG A 436 -75.83 44.94 -122.50
C ARG A 436 -74.49 45.52 -123.01
N ASP A 437 -73.76 44.85 -123.91
CA ASP A 437 -74.13 43.70 -124.75
C ASP A 437 -73.14 42.51 -124.70
N ARG A 438 -73.69 41.32 -125.02
CA ARG A 438 -73.02 40.10 -125.53
C ARG A 438 -71.56 39.80 -125.13
N SER A 439 -71.43 39.11 -124.00
CA SER A 439 -70.85 37.74 -123.83
C SER A 439 -69.92 37.13 -124.91
N PRO A 440 -68.98 36.22 -124.56
CA PRO A 440 -68.53 35.78 -123.23
C PRO A 440 -67.00 35.91 -123.01
N SER A 441 -66.52 35.88 -121.76
CA SER A 441 -65.07 35.85 -121.49
C SER A 441 -64.69 35.15 -120.19
N ARG A 442 -64.21 33.90 -120.33
CA ARG A 442 -63.06 33.24 -119.64
C ARG A 442 -62.94 33.21 -118.10
N LEU A 443 -63.50 34.16 -117.35
CA LEU A 443 -63.36 34.26 -115.89
C LEU A 443 -64.31 33.29 -115.16
N ASP A 444 -65.57 33.20 -115.60
CA ASP A 444 -66.55 32.24 -115.04
C ASP A 444 -66.08 30.78 -115.19
N THR A 445 -65.32 30.48 -116.25
CA THR A 445 -64.74 29.16 -116.49
C THR A 445 -63.56 28.86 -115.57
N PHE A 446 -62.81 29.89 -115.18
CA PHE A 446 -61.66 29.78 -114.27
C PHE A 446 -62.10 29.66 -112.80
N LEU A 447 -63.10 30.46 -112.41
CA LEU A 447 -63.72 30.38 -111.08
C LEU A 447 -64.26 28.97 -110.81
N LYS A 448 -65.01 28.40 -111.76
CA LYS A 448 -65.59 27.06 -111.60
C LYS A 448 -64.53 25.95 -111.44
N GLY A 449 -63.40 26.07 -112.14
CA GLY A 449 -62.25 25.16 -111.96
C GLY A 449 -61.66 25.22 -110.54
N ILE A 450 -61.48 26.43 -110.00
CA ILE A 450 -61.00 26.63 -108.62
C ILE A 450 -62.00 26.11 -107.57
N GLU A 451 -63.30 26.20 -107.82
CA GLU A 451 -64.31 25.59 -106.93
C GLU A 451 -64.26 24.07 -106.95
N GLU A 452 -64.07 23.45 -108.12
CA GLU A 452 -63.92 22.00 -108.27
C GLU A 452 -62.61 21.49 -107.64
N GLU A 453 -61.49 22.22 -107.77
CA GLU A 453 -60.22 21.91 -107.09
C GLU A 453 -60.32 22.05 -105.56
N ARG A 454 -60.92 23.14 -105.07
CA ARG A 454 -61.16 23.36 -103.63
C ARG A 454 -61.95 22.20 -103.01
N ASP A 455 -63.02 21.78 -103.67
CA ASP A 455 -63.91 20.73 -103.15
C ASP A 455 -63.33 19.31 -103.33
N TYR A 456 -62.35 19.13 -104.23
CA TYR A 456 -61.50 17.94 -104.29
C TYR A 456 -60.57 17.88 -103.07
N TYR A 457 -59.75 18.92 -102.84
CA TYR A 457 -58.80 18.92 -101.72
C TYR A 457 -59.50 18.87 -100.35
N LYS A 458 -60.69 19.46 -100.22
CA LYS A 458 -61.48 19.34 -98.99
C LYS A 458 -61.90 17.90 -98.69
N LYS A 459 -62.38 17.15 -99.70
CA LYS A 459 -62.74 15.73 -99.54
C LYS A 459 -61.54 14.83 -99.26
N GLU A 460 -60.37 15.15 -99.82
CA GLU A 460 -59.15 14.41 -99.53
C GLU A 460 -58.59 14.74 -98.14
N LEU A 461 -58.75 15.98 -97.65
CA LEU A 461 -58.46 16.34 -96.26
C LEU A 461 -59.40 15.62 -95.28
N GLU A 462 -60.70 15.54 -95.59
CA GLU A 462 -61.70 14.79 -94.80
C GLU A 462 -61.37 13.27 -94.77
N ARG A 463 -60.87 12.71 -95.88
CA ARG A 463 -60.31 11.34 -95.91
C ARG A 463 -59.06 11.18 -95.05
N LEU A 464 -58.12 12.13 -95.11
CA LEU A 464 -56.89 12.08 -94.33
C LEU A 464 -57.15 12.25 -92.83
N GLN A 465 -58.11 13.10 -92.44
CA GLN A 465 -58.62 13.14 -91.05
C GLN A 465 -59.27 11.81 -90.65
N HIS A 466 -60.11 11.20 -91.50
CA HIS A 466 -60.64 9.85 -91.24
C HIS A 466 -59.55 8.77 -91.11
N LEU A 467 -58.42 8.92 -91.80
CA LEU A 467 -57.29 7.99 -91.73
C LEU A 467 -56.47 8.18 -90.44
N ILE A 468 -56.24 9.43 -90.03
CA ILE A 468 -55.54 9.76 -88.78
C ILE A 468 -56.40 9.37 -87.57
N GLN A 469 -57.71 9.68 -87.59
CA GLN A 469 -58.64 9.32 -86.53
C GLN A 469 -58.84 7.79 -86.43
N ARG A 470 -58.60 7.04 -87.52
CA ARG A 470 -58.52 5.56 -87.51
C ARG A 470 -57.28 4.99 -86.82
N ARG A 471 -56.26 5.79 -86.50
CA ARG A 471 -55.12 5.36 -85.67
C ARG A 471 -55.29 5.66 -84.18
N SER A 472 -56.34 6.39 -83.79
CA SER A 472 -56.63 6.78 -82.41
C SER A 472 -57.94 6.17 -81.87
N CYS A 473 -58.29 4.94 -82.26
CA CYS A 473 -59.36 4.16 -81.64
C CYS A 473 -59.31 2.65 -81.97
N SER A 474 -58.69 1.84 -81.10
CA SER A 474 -58.90 0.38 -80.93
C SER A 474 -58.20 -0.07 -79.64
N THR A 475 -58.82 -0.76 -78.68
CA THR A 475 -60.20 -1.28 -78.62
C THR A 475 -60.72 -1.22 -77.17
N ASN A 476 -61.93 -0.69 -76.96
CA ASN A 476 -62.65 -0.84 -75.69
C ASN A 476 -63.33 -2.21 -75.61
N TYR A 477 -63.24 -2.92 -74.47
CA TYR A 477 -64.33 -3.79 -74.01
C TYR A 477 -64.29 -4.09 -72.49
N CYS A 478 -65.47 -4.01 -71.87
CA CYS A 478 -65.90 -4.57 -70.57
C CYS A 478 -65.12 -4.31 -69.26
N ALA A 479 -65.54 -3.23 -68.57
CA ALA A 479 -66.40 -3.29 -67.37
C ALA A 479 -65.98 -4.06 -66.08
N ARG A 480 -65.68 -3.27 -65.03
CA ARG A 480 -66.51 -3.10 -63.80
C ARG A 480 -66.87 -4.35 -62.96
N GLU A 481 -66.35 -4.47 -61.73
CA GLU A 481 -67.11 -4.23 -60.47
C GLU A 481 -66.33 -4.37 -59.13
N LYS A 482 -66.69 -3.50 -58.16
CA LYS A 482 -66.81 -3.65 -56.68
C LYS A 482 -65.70 -4.26 -55.78
N ILE A 483 -65.22 -3.39 -54.88
CA ILE A 483 -64.88 -3.55 -53.44
C ILE A 483 -65.67 -4.71 -52.75
N PRO A 484 -65.06 -5.64 -51.94
CA PRO A 484 -64.93 -5.41 -50.48
C PRO A 484 -63.84 -6.16 -49.64
N ILE A 485 -63.23 -5.42 -48.70
CA ILE A 485 -63.22 -5.61 -47.22
C ILE A 485 -63.18 -7.05 -46.62
N PHE A 486 -62.15 -7.30 -45.77
CA PHE A 486 -61.98 -8.36 -44.73
C PHE A 486 -61.99 -9.84 -45.21
N LYS A 487 -61.02 -10.68 -44.80
CA LYS A 487 -60.83 -11.15 -43.41
C LYS A 487 -59.41 -11.64 -43.11
N THR A 488 -59.09 -11.71 -41.82
CA THR A 488 -57.93 -12.41 -41.24
C THR A 488 -58.06 -13.94 -41.32
N GLN A 489 -56.96 -14.65 -41.61
CA GLN A 489 -56.70 -15.99 -41.08
C GLN A 489 -55.18 -16.20 -40.92
N GLU A 490 -54.78 -16.91 -39.86
CA GLU A 490 -53.37 -17.18 -39.52
C GLU A 490 -52.76 -18.35 -40.31
N LYS A 491 -51.42 -18.46 -40.27
CA LYS A 491 -50.61 -19.68 -40.55
C LYS A 491 -50.80 -20.26 -41.97
N GLY A 492 -49.99 -19.92 -42.97
CA GLY A 492 -48.53 -19.86 -42.95
C GLY A 492 -47.97 -20.94 -43.90
N ASP A 493 -47.32 -20.54 -44.98
CA ASP A 493 -46.42 -21.39 -45.77
C ASP A 493 -45.33 -20.51 -46.43
N TYR A 494 -44.20 -20.37 -45.73
CA TYR A 494 -43.07 -19.52 -46.13
C TYR A 494 -42.43 -19.94 -47.48
N ASN A 495 -42.73 -21.14 -47.98
CA ASN A 495 -42.29 -21.55 -49.31
C ASN A 495 -42.93 -20.71 -50.43
N SER A 496 -44.12 -20.14 -50.19
CA SER A 496 -44.84 -19.36 -51.20
C SER A 496 -44.17 -18.00 -51.51
N GLU A 497 -43.68 -17.29 -50.49
CA GLU A 497 -42.88 -16.07 -50.67
C GLU A 497 -41.52 -16.37 -51.30
N ILE A 498 -40.85 -17.45 -50.87
CA ILE A 498 -39.59 -17.90 -51.49
C ILE A 498 -39.78 -18.20 -52.98
N HIS A 499 -40.87 -18.87 -53.36
CA HIS A 499 -41.18 -19.11 -54.78
C HIS A 499 -41.52 -17.83 -55.56
N LEU A 500 -42.10 -16.81 -54.92
CA LEU A 500 -42.32 -15.51 -55.55
C LEU A 500 -40.99 -14.79 -55.81
N VAL A 501 -40.15 -14.63 -54.78
CA VAL A 501 -38.84 -13.96 -54.88
C VAL A 501 -37.88 -14.71 -55.82
N THR A 502 -37.93 -16.04 -55.85
CA THR A 502 -37.17 -16.85 -56.82
C THR A 502 -37.64 -16.56 -58.26
N ARG A 503 -38.94 -16.43 -58.48
CA ARG A 503 -39.50 -16.12 -59.80
C ARG A 503 -39.16 -14.71 -60.24
N GLU A 504 -39.24 -13.72 -59.35
CA GLU A 504 -38.85 -12.33 -59.59
C GLU A 504 -37.34 -12.21 -59.90
N ARG A 505 -36.48 -12.89 -59.13
CA ARG A 505 -35.04 -13.04 -59.45
C ARG A 505 -34.85 -13.59 -60.86
N ASP A 506 -35.54 -14.69 -61.20
CA ASP A 506 -35.39 -15.32 -62.51
C ASP A 506 -35.97 -14.47 -63.64
N GLU A 507 -36.97 -13.61 -63.37
CA GLU A 507 -37.51 -12.62 -64.30
C GLU A 507 -36.49 -11.49 -64.56
N LEU A 508 -35.86 -10.98 -63.49
CA LEU A 508 -34.81 -9.96 -63.54
C LEU A 508 -33.53 -10.47 -64.21
N GLN A 509 -33.13 -11.72 -63.93
CA GLN A 509 -31.98 -12.35 -64.60
C GLN A 509 -32.25 -12.55 -66.09
N ARG A 510 -33.46 -13.00 -66.47
CA ARG A 510 -33.92 -13.02 -67.87
C ARG A 510 -34.12 -11.63 -68.49
N MET A 511 -34.04 -10.53 -67.73
CA MET A 511 -33.91 -9.17 -68.29
C MET A 511 -32.45 -8.77 -68.45
N LEU A 512 -31.59 -9.05 -67.45
CA LEU A 512 -30.14 -8.81 -67.54
C LEU A 512 -29.52 -9.55 -68.72
N GLU A 513 -29.80 -10.85 -68.91
CA GLU A 513 -29.37 -11.63 -70.08
C GLU A 513 -29.80 -11.00 -71.42
N ARG A 514 -30.94 -10.29 -71.45
CA ARG A 514 -31.43 -9.56 -72.64
C ARG A 514 -30.78 -8.19 -72.80
N PHE A 515 -30.40 -7.51 -71.72
CA PHE A 515 -29.62 -6.27 -71.78
C PHE A 515 -28.15 -6.53 -72.14
N GLU A 516 -27.54 -7.60 -71.61
CA GLU A 516 -26.22 -8.07 -72.01
C GLU A 516 -26.19 -8.40 -73.51
N LYS A 517 -27.18 -9.14 -74.00
CA LYS A 517 -27.28 -9.44 -75.44
C LYS A 517 -27.52 -8.19 -76.30
N TYR A 518 -28.30 -7.22 -75.83
CA TYR A 518 -28.40 -5.91 -76.48
C TYR A 518 -27.07 -5.15 -76.47
N MET A 519 -26.25 -5.28 -75.42
CA MET A 519 -24.90 -4.72 -75.41
C MET A 519 -23.94 -5.46 -76.36
N GLU A 520 -24.04 -6.79 -76.50
CA GLU A 520 -23.28 -7.54 -77.52
C GLU A 520 -23.64 -7.07 -78.93
N ASP A 521 -24.94 -6.93 -79.23
CA ASP A 521 -25.42 -6.40 -80.51
C ASP A 521 -24.90 -4.96 -80.74
N ILE A 522 -24.98 -4.07 -79.75
CA ILE A 522 -24.43 -2.70 -79.84
C ILE A 522 -22.91 -2.71 -80.04
N GLN A 523 -22.16 -3.56 -79.33
CA GLN A 523 -20.72 -3.69 -79.50
C GLN A 523 -20.35 -4.26 -80.89
N SER A 524 -21.17 -5.15 -81.46
CA SER A 524 -20.98 -5.65 -82.83
C SER A 524 -21.19 -4.54 -83.87
N ASN A 525 -22.23 -3.71 -83.68
CA ASN A 525 -22.51 -2.56 -84.53
C ASN A 525 -21.42 -1.49 -84.42
N VAL A 526 -20.89 -1.22 -83.21
CA VAL A 526 -19.73 -0.33 -83.02
C VAL A 526 -18.49 -0.87 -83.71
N LYS A 527 -18.22 -2.19 -83.65
CA LYS A 527 -17.10 -2.80 -84.40
C LYS A 527 -17.27 -2.68 -85.91
N LEU A 528 -18.48 -2.86 -86.44
CA LEU A 528 -18.80 -2.63 -87.85
C LEU A 528 -18.59 -1.17 -88.26
N LEU A 529 -19.17 -0.21 -87.54
CA LEU A 529 -19.02 1.22 -87.79
C LEU A 529 -17.57 1.69 -87.64
N THR A 530 -16.79 1.06 -86.77
CA THR A 530 -15.34 1.30 -86.64
C THR A 530 -14.58 0.81 -87.88
N ALA A 531 -14.90 -0.39 -88.38
CA ALA A 531 -14.32 -0.90 -89.63
C ALA A 531 -14.74 -0.08 -90.86
N GLU A 532 -15.98 0.43 -90.90
CA GLU A 532 -16.44 1.34 -91.95
C GLU A 532 -15.74 2.71 -91.87
N ARG A 533 -15.58 3.28 -90.67
CA ARG A 533 -14.76 4.48 -90.41
C ARG A 533 -13.34 4.28 -90.93
N ASP A 534 -12.70 3.18 -90.57
CA ASP A 534 -11.30 2.94 -90.92
C ASP A 534 -11.14 2.71 -92.43
N LYS A 535 -12.10 2.02 -93.06
CA LYS A 535 -12.16 1.90 -94.52
C LYS A 535 -12.37 3.25 -95.21
N LEU A 536 -13.25 4.12 -94.69
CA LEU A 536 -13.38 5.50 -95.18
C LEU A 536 -12.12 6.32 -94.94
N SER A 537 -11.40 6.11 -93.83
CA SER A 537 -10.16 6.84 -93.53
C SER A 537 -9.00 6.42 -94.43
N VAL A 538 -8.94 5.15 -94.83
CA VAL A 538 -7.99 4.67 -95.87
C VAL A 538 -8.35 5.30 -97.22
N LEU A 539 -9.60 5.20 -97.67
CA LEU A 539 -10.06 5.80 -98.93
C LEU A 539 -9.87 7.34 -98.96
N TYR A 540 -10.03 8.01 -97.81
CA TYR A 540 -9.76 9.44 -97.68
C TYR A 540 -8.27 9.76 -97.82
N ASN A 541 -7.39 8.94 -97.21
CA ASN A 541 -5.94 9.12 -97.34
C ASN A 541 -5.46 8.81 -98.76
N GLU A 542 -5.98 7.76 -99.42
CA GLU A 542 -5.70 7.45 -100.83
C GLU A 542 -6.11 8.63 -101.74
N ALA A 543 -7.32 9.17 -101.57
CA ALA A 543 -7.76 10.36 -102.30
C ALA A 543 -6.94 11.62 -101.97
N GLN A 544 -6.46 11.77 -100.73
CA GLN A 544 -5.56 12.86 -100.32
C GLN A 544 -4.18 12.73 -100.98
N GLU A 545 -3.66 11.50 -101.15
CA GLU A 545 -2.40 11.23 -101.82
C GLU A 545 -2.50 11.43 -103.34
N GLU A 546 -3.59 11.01 -103.99
CA GLU A 546 -3.88 11.33 -105.41
C GLU A 546 -4.00 12.85 -105.62
N LEU A 547 -4.71 13.57 -104.74
CA LEU A 547 -4.75 15.02 -104.73
C LEU A 547 -3.37 15.66 -104.48
N SER A 548 -2.47 14.98 -103.76
CA SER A 548 -1.08 15.44 -103.61
C SER A 548 -0.26 15.23 -104.89
N ALA A 549 -0.48 14.14 -105.62
CA ALA A 549 0.19 13.84 -106.89
C ALA A 549 -0.23 14.85 -107.97
N LEU A 550 -1.54 15.04 -108.16
CA LEU A 550 -2.11 16.01 -109.10
C LEU A 550 -1.76 17.48 -108.79
N ARG A 551 -1.24 17.77 -107.59
CA ARG A 551 -0.75 19.11 -107.19
C ARG A 551 0.75 19.34 -107.37
N ARG A 552 1.53 18.33 -107.79
CA ARG A 552 2.94 18.51 -108.18
C ARG A 552 3.09 18.77 -109.69
N ASP A 553 2.28 18.12 -110.52
CA ASP A 553 2.32 18.24 -111.98
C ASP A 553 1.41 19.36 -112.53
N SER A 554 1.62 20.61 -112.09
CA SER A 554 0.98 21.77 -112.75
C SER A 554 1.74 23.10 -112.62
N THR A 555 2.93 23.16 -113.20
CA THR A 555 3.58 24.43 -113.56
C THR A 555 3.92 24.45 -115.04
N GLN A 556 3.52 25.52 -115.73
CA GLN A 556 3.78 25.84 -117.14
C GLN A 556 3.05 25.00 -118.21
N THR A 557 1.89 25.51 -118.64
CA THR A 557 1.56 25.65 -120.07
C THR A 557 0.84 27.00 -120.26
N THR A 558 0.99 27.64 -121.42
CA THR A 558 0.83 29.09 -121.60
C THR A 558 -0.46 29.55 -122.28
N VAL A 559 -0.99 30.69 -121.80
CA VAL A 559 -1.77 31.72 -122.54
C VAL A 559 -3.20 31.37 -123.00
N SER A 560 -4.18 32.16 -122.53
CA SER A 560 -5.12 32.92 -123.40
C SER A 560 -6.01 33.89 -122.60
N ASN A 561 -6.08 35.16 -123.01
CA ASN A 561 -6.80 36.21 -122.27
C ASN A 561 -8.34 36.06 -122.26
N ASN A 562 -8.92 35.20 -123.11
CA ASN A 562 -10.37 35.01 -123.16
C ASN A 562 -10.91 34.11 -122.02
N ILE A 563 -10.05 33.35 -121.35
CA ILE A 563 -10.45 32.45 -120.25
C ILE A 563 -10.73 33.25 -118.96
N VAL A 564 -10.02 34.37 -118.74
CA VAL A 564 -10.13 35.17 -117.51
C VAL A 564 -11.56 35.70 -117.31
N SER A 565 -12.23 36.19 -118.35
CA SER A 565 -13.60 36.71 -118.24
C SER A 565 -14.67 35.63 -118.01
N LEU A 566 -14.40 34.39 -118.44
CA LEU A 566 -15.24 33.23 -118.10
C LEU A 566 -14.99 32.80 -116.65
N MET A 567 -13.73 32.69 -116.23
CA MET A 567 -13.35 32.45 -114.84
C MET A 567 -13.90 33.51 -113.88
N GLU A 568 -14.01 34.78 -114.28
CA GLU A 568 -14.64 35.83 -113.46
C GLU A 568 -16.15 35.59 -113.27
N LYS A 569 -16.87 35.15 -114.30
CA LYS A 569 -18.29 34.79 -114.20
C LYS A 569 -18.53 33.49 -113.45
N GLU A 570 -17.68 32.48 -113.65
CA GLU A 570 -17.72 31.23 -112.88
C GLU A 570 -17.35 31.47 -111.42
N LYS A 571 -16.38 32.36 -111.13
CA LYS A 571 -16.06 32.85 -109.78
C LYS A 571 -17.23 33.62 -109.17
N GLU A 572 -17.93 34.46 -109.92
CA GLU A 572 -19.08 35.21 -109.40
C GLU A 572 -20.31 34.31 -109.17
N LEU A 573 -20.55 33.31 -110.03
CA LEU A 573 -21.51 32.23 -109.78
C LEU A 573 -21.12 31.38 -108.58
N ALA A 574 -19.86 30.94 -108.47
CA ALA A 574 -19.36 30.19 -107.32
C ALA A 574 -19.40 31.01 -106.02
N LEU A 575 -19.23 32.34 -106.08
CA LEU A 575 -19.44 33.25 -104.95
C LEU A 575 -20.93 33.44 -104.63
N SER A 576 -21.81 33.41 -105.63
CA SER A 576 -23.26 33.42 -105.43
C SER A 576 -23.74 32.13 -104.77
N ASP A 577 -23.28 30.97 -105.25
CA ASP A 577 -23.57 29.67 -104.64
C ASP A 577 -22.87 29.50 -103.30
N LEU A 578 -21.67 30.04 -103.08
CA LEU A 578 -21.06 30.09 -101.74
C LEU A 578 -21.88 30.98 -100.80
N ARG A 579 -22.41 32.13 -101.25
CA ARG A 579 -23.34 32.95 -100.45
C ARG A 579 -24.64 32.20 -100.14
N ARG A 580 -25.18 31.45 -101.11
CA ARG A 580 -26.38 30.62 -100.94
C ARG A 580 -26.15 29.47 -99.96
N VAL A 581 -25.06 28.70 -100.13
CA VAL A 581 -24.65 27.63 -99.21
C VAL A 581 -24.28 28.19 -97.84
N MET A 582 -23.71 29.39 -97.74
CA MET A 582 -23.54 30.08 -96.46
C MET A 582 -24.89 30.44 -95.83
N ALA A 583 -25.87 30.97 -96.56
CA ALA A 583 -27.21 31.25 -96.03
C ALA A 583 -28.00 29.97 -95.65
N GLU A 584 -27.87 28.90 -96.43
CA GLU A 584 -28.42 27.57 -96.10
C GLU A 584 -27.73 26.99 -94.86
N LYS A 585 -26.40 27.14 -94.72
CA LYS A 585 -25.63 26.79 -93.52
C LYS A 585 -25.99 27.65 -92.32
N GLU A 586 -26.23 28.94 -92.50
CA GLU A 586 -26.59 29.86 -91.43
C GLU A 586 -28.01 29.56 -90.93
N THR A 587 -28.98 29.36 -91.82
CA THR A 587 -30.35 28.95 -91.43
C THR A 587 -30.42 27.52 -90.88
N LEU A 588 -29.48 26.62 -91.24
CA LEU A 588 -29.30 25.33 -90.57
C LEU A 588 -28.64 25.48 -89.18
N ARG A 589 -27.70 26.42 -89.02
CA ARG A 589 -27.10 26.77 -87.72
C ARG A 589 -28.13 27.42 -86.80
N GLU A 590 -28.97 28.33 -87.30
CA GLU A 590 -30.13 28.88 -86.57
C GLU A 590 -31.11 27.77 -86.17
N LYS A 591 -31.47 26.85 -87.08
CA LYS A 591 -32.34 25.71 -86.74
C LYS A 591 -31.70 24.80 -85.69
N LEU A 592 -30.40 24.54 -85.76
CA LEU A 592 -29.68 23.76 -84.76
C LEU A 592 -29.65 24.47 -83.42
N ASN A 593 -29.33 25.77 -83.39
CA ASN A 593 -29.39 26.61 -82.19
C ASN A 593 -30.79 26.62 -81.59
N ASN A 594 -31.83 26.87 -82.38
CA ASN A 594 -33.23 26.86 -81.91
C ASN A 594 -33.63 25.50 -81.30
N ILE A 595 -33.20 24.39 -81.90
CA ILE A 595 -33.44 23.04 -81.36
C ILE A 595 -32.62 22.82 -80.07
N GLN A 596 -31.37 23.28 -80.01
CA GLN A 596 -30.54 23.23 -78.81
C GLN A 596 -31.12 24.10 -77.68
N GLU A 597 -31.65 25.27 -77.99
CA GLU A 597 -32.30 26.18 -77.02
C GLU A 597 -33.63 25.63 -76.51
N MET A 598 -34.47 25.05 -77.39
CA MET A 598 -35.67 24.33 -76.94
C MET A 598 -35.31 23.12 -76.07
N ASN A 599 -34.24 22.40 -76.39
CA ASN A 599 -33.75 21.28 -75.57
C ASN A 599 -33.14 21.74 -74.24
N LEU A 600 -32.44 22.88 -74.19
CA LEU A 600 -31.90 23.47 -72.96
C LEU A 600 -33.00 24.03 -72.07
N PHE A 601 -34.00 24.71 -72.65
CA PHE A 601 -35.19 25.17 -71.94
C PHE A 601 -35.99 24.00 -71.38
N GLY A 602 -36.27 22.99 -72.21
CA GLY A 602 -36.95 21.76 -71.79
C GLY A 602 -36.19 21.00 -70.70
N LYS A 603 -34.85 20.93 -70.79
CA LYS A 603 -34.00 20.40 -69.72
C LYS A 603 -34.10 21.23 -68.45
N SER A 604 -34.04 22.57 -68.52
CA SER A 604 -34.12 23.43 -67.33
C SER A 604 -35.47 23.34 -66.62
N GLU A 605 -36.58 23.22 -67.35
CA GLU A 605 -37.90 22.98 -66.74
C GLU A 605 -38.02 21.58 -66.14
N LEU A 606 -37.47 20.54 -66.79
CA LEU A 606 -37.37 19.20 -66.23
C LEU A 606 -36.48 19.17 -64.98
N GLU A 607 -35.36 19.88 -64.98
CA GLU A 607 -34.42 19.99 -63.87
C GLU A 607 -35.10 20.68 -62.68
N LYS A 608 -35.71 21.87 -62.86
CA LYS A 608 -36.50 22.56 -61.82
C LYS A 608 -37.64 21.70 -61.24
N THR A 609 -38.31 20.91 -62.08
CA THR A 609 -39.41 20.03 -61.61
C THR A 609 -38.90 18.79 -60.90
N ILE A 610 -37.80 18.17 -61.34
CA ILE A 610 -37.08 17.14 -60.58
C ILE A 610 -36.63 17.67 -59.23
N ASP A 611 -36.07 18.89 -59.20
CA ASP A 611 -35.56 19.57 -58.02
C ASP A 611 -36.69 19.87 -57.00
N HIS A 612 -37.85 20.32 -57.49
CA HIS A 612 -39.05 20.49 -56.67
C HIS A 612 -39.59 19.15 -56.14
N LEU A 613 -39.71 18.14 -57.00
CA LEU A 613 -40.16 16.79 -56.60
C LEU A 613 -39.20 16.12 -55.62
N THR A 614 -37.89 16.38 -55.72
CA THR A 614 -36.87 15.86 -54.80
C THR A 614 -36.99 16.49 -53.41
N ARG A 615 -37.27 17.80 -53.34
CA ARG A 615 -37.57 18.49 -52.08
C ARG A 615 -38.88 18.00 -51.45
N VAL A 616 -39.93 17.82 -52.25
CA VAL A 616 -41.22 17.27 -51.77
C VAL A 616 -41.07 15.81 -51.32
N ASN A 617 -40.27 14.98 -52.02
CA ASN A 617 -39.97 13.62 -51.57
C ASN A 617 -39.26 13.62 -50.22
N HIS A 618 -38.23 14.45 -50.01
CA HIS A 618 -37.58 14.55 -48.69
C HIS A 618 -38.58 14.91 -47.59
N GLN A 619 -39.42 15.93 -47.81
CA GLN A 619 -40.46 16.31 -46.85
C GLN A 619 -41.44 15.17 -46.55
N LEU A 620 -41.88 14.44 -47.57
CA LEU A 620 -42.76 13.26 -47.40
C LEU A 620 -42.03 12.05 -46.80
N GLU A 621 -40.71 11.95 -46.92
CA GLU A 621 -39.91 10.93 -46.23
C GLU A 621 -39.70 11.28 -44.76
N ASP A 622 -39.42 12.54 -44.44
CA ASP A 622 -39.31 13.07 -43.07
C ASP A 622 -40.64 12.90 -42.32
N GLU A 623 -41.77 13.36 -42.90
CA GLU A 623 -43.13 13.15 -42.36
C GLU A 623 -43.42 11.64 -42.14
N LYS A 624 -42.96 10.78 -43.04
CA LYS A 624 -43.08 9.30 -42.95
C LYS A 624 -42.15 8.70 -41.90
N TYR A 625 -41.02 9.32 -41.57
CA TYR A 625 -40.17 8.91 -40.43
C TYR A 625 -40.76 9.38 -39.10
N GLU A 626 -41.28 10.61 -39.02
CA GLU A 626 -42.00 11.10 -37.84
C GLU A 626 -43.26 10.27 -37.56
N LEU A 627 -44.12 10.05 -38.57
CA LEU A 627 -45.31 9.19 -38.45
C LEU A 627 -44.95 7.73 -38.09
N LYS A 628 -43.81 7.20 -38.57
CA LYS A 628 -43.31 5.89 -38.11
C LYS A 628 -42.91 5.92 -36.64
N SER A 629 -42.24 6.99 -36.19
CA SER A 629 -41.84 7.18 -34.80
C SER A 629 -43.06 7.30 -33.89
N GLU A 630 -44.06 8.10 -34.27
CA GLU A 630 -45.35 8.19 -33.58
C GLU A 630 -46.08 6.84 -33.55
N VAL A 631 -46.14 6.11 -34.67
CA VAL A 631 -46.77 4.77 -34.71
C VAL A 631 -46.01 3.75 -33.87
N LEU A 632 -44.70 3.84 -33.73
CA LEU A 632 -43.91 3.02 -32.80
C LEU A 632 -44.23 3.40 -31.35
N LEU A 633 -44.19 4.69 -30.98
CA LEU A 633 -44.58 5.17 -29.66
C LEU A 633 -46.04 4.82 -29.30
N MET A 634 -46.96 4.88 -30.26
CA MET A 634 -48.35 4.45 -30.06
C MET A 634 -48.47 2.93 -29.91
N LYS A 635 -47.69 2.12 -30.66
CA LYS A 635 -47.61 0.67 -30.46
C LYS A 635 -47.05 0.31 -29.08
N GLU A 636 -45.89 0.85 -28.71
CA GLU A 636 -45.30 0.66 -27.38
C GLU A 636 -46.27 1.08 -26.26
N LYS A 637 -47.02 2.16 -26.46
CA LYS A 637 -48.05 2.61 -25.51
C LYS A 637 -49.23 1.63 -25.45
N ILE A 638 -49.74 1.15 -26.59
CA ILE A 638 -50.79 0.11 -26.69
C ILE A 638 -50.30 -1.18 -26.03
N ASP A 639 -49.12 -1.68 -26.39
CA ASP A 639 -48.50 -2.87 -25.79
C ASP A 639 -48.30 -2.68 -24.28
N SER A 640 -47.90 -1.50 -23.81
CA SER A 640 -47.81 -1.23 -22.37
C SER A 640 -49.16 -1.28 -21.66
N LEU A 641 -50.25 -0.88 -22.33
CA LEU A 641 -51.61 -0.88 -21.79
C LEU A 641 -52.25 -2.27 -21.88
N GLU A 642 -52.00 -3.01 -22.96
CA GLU A 642 -52.45 -4.38 -23.14
C GLU A 642 -51.71 -5.33 -22.21
N ASN A 643 -50.39 -5.17 -22.02
CA ASN A 643 -49.63 -5.90 -21.02
C ASN A 643 -50.07 -5.55 -19.59
N LYS A 644 -50.37 -4.27 -19.28
CA LYS A 644 -50.98 -3.90 -17.99
C LYS A 644 -52.35 -4.57 -17.80
N SER A 645 -53.20 -4.57 -18.82
CA SER A 645 -54.53 -5.21 -18.80
C SER A 645 -54.43 -6.72 -18.59
N LYS A 646 -53.60 -7.43 -19.38
CA LYS A 646 -53.31 -8.86 -19.23
C LYS A 646 -52.78 -9.18 -17.84
N LEU A 647 -51.80 -8.41 -17.35
CA LEU A 647 -51.21 -8.58 -16.01
C LEU A 647 -52.23 -8.32 -14.90
N GLN A 648 -53.18 -7.40 -15.09
CA GLN A 648 -54.22 -7.08 -14.11
C GLN A 648 -55.32 -8.16 -14.06
N ALA A 649 -55.70 -8.71 -15.22
CA ALA A 649 -56.58 -9.87 -15.32
C ALA A 649 -55.95 -11.14 -14.73
N GLN A 650 -54.67 -11.39 -15.02
CA GLN A 650 -53.93 -12.55 -14.50
C GLN A 650 -53.73 -12.46 -12.98
N LYS A 651 -53.41 -11.28 -12.45
CA LYS A 651 -53.32 -11.05 -10.99
C LYS A 651 -54.64 -11.36 -10.26
N LEU A 652 -55.79 -10.99 -10.83
CA LEU A 652 -57.10 -11.31 -10.23
C LEU A 652 -57.39 -12.82 -10.15
N CYS A 653 -56.76 -13.65 -11.00
CA CYS A 653 -56.87 -15.12 -10.93
C CYS A 653 -55.79 -15.82 -10.08
N HIS A 654 -54.82 -15.10 -9.49
CA HIS A 654 -53.71 -15.69 -8.74
C HIS A 654 -53.56 -15.15 -7.30
N VAL A 655 -54.04 -13.95 -7.02
CA VAL A 655 -53.94 -13.30 -5.69
C VAL A 655 -54.62 -14.09 -4.55
N ALA A 656 -55.50 -15.04 -4.85
CA ALA A 656 -56.11 -15.93 -3.86
C ALA A 656 -55.19 -17.07 -3.35
N GLY A 657 -54.10 -17.39 -4.07
CA GLY A 657 -53.16 -18.48 -3.70
C GLY A 657 -51.71 -18.01 -3.48
N ASP A 658 -51.22 -17.12 -4.34
CA ASP A 658 -49.77 -16.94 -4.52
C ASP A 658 -49.07 -16.10 -3.43
N SER A 659 -49.82 -15.47 -2.51
CA SER A 659 -49.29 -14.54 -1.49
C SER A 659 -48.20 -15.15 -0.58
N SER A 660 -48.19 -16.49 -0.45
CA SER A 660 -47.11 -17.22 0.24
C SER A 660 -45.91 -17.46 -0.69
N HIS A 661 -46.13 -17.95 -1.91
CA HIS A 661 -45.06 -18.29 -2.86
C HIS A 661 -44.28 -17.05 -3.30
N GLN A 662 -45.00 -15.95 -3.61
CA GLN A 662 -44.41 -14.66 -3.94
C GLN A 662 -43.58 -14.06 -2.79
N LYS A 663 -43.83 -14.43 -1.52
CA LYS A 663 -42.97 -14.02 -0.40
C LYS A 663 -41.67 -14.82 -0.35
N SER A 664 -41.69 -16.12 -0.61
CA SER A 664 -40.47 -16.91 -0.77
C SER A 664 -39.65 -16.46 -1.98
N GLU A 665 -40.30 -16.22 -3.12
CA GLU A 665 -39.66 -15.73 -4.34
C GLU A 665 -39.12 -14.30 -4.18
N MET A 666 -39.86 -13.38 -3.56
CA MET A 666 -39.33 -12.02 -3.34
C MET A 666 -38.20 -12.00 -2.30
N ASN A 667 -38.15 -12.95 -1.35
CA ASN A 667 -36.99 -13.13 -0.48
C ASN A 667 -35.78 -13.75 -1.21
N SER A 668 -35.97 -14.73 -2.10
CA SER A 668 -34.86 -15.29 -2.88
C SER A 668 -34.34 -14.30 -3.93
N LEU A 669 -35.22 -13.57 -4.61
CA LEU A 669 -34.87 -12.47 -5.50
C LEU A 669 -34.19 -11.32 -4.74
N ARG A 670 -34.53 -11.07 -3.47
CA ARG A 670 -33.77 -10.11 -2.64
C ARG A 670 -32.36 -10.60 -2.36
N ILE A 671 -32.17 -11.87 -1.98
CA ILE A 671 -30.82 -12.45 -1.77
C ILE A 671 -30.00 -12.40 -3.05
N VAL A 672 -30.60 -12.70 -4.21
CA VAL A 672 -29.95 -12.58 -5.52
C VAL A 672 -29.64 -11.12 -5.87
N ASN A 673 -30.55 -10.18 -5.61
CA ASN A 673 -30.26 -8.75 -5.79
C ASN A 673 -29.14 -8.27 -4.87
N GLU A 674 -29.14 -8.60 -3.58
CA GLU A 674 -28.05 -8.24 -2.68
C GLU A 674 -26.71 -8.89 -3.09
N GLN A 675 -26.74 -10.07 -3.72
CA GLN A 675 -25.55 -10.72 -4.27
C GLN A 675 -25.08 -10.05 -5.58
N LEU A 676 -26.02 -9.61 -6.42
CA LEU A 676 -25.72 -8.81 -7.61
C LEU A 676 -25.19 -7.43 -7.25
N GLU A 677 -25.79 -6.75 -6.27
CA GLU A 677 -25.34 -5.47 -5.70
C GLU A 677 -23.91 -5.61 -5.15
N ARG A 678 -23.63 -6.61 -4.29
CA ARG A 678 -22.26 -6.88 -3.82
C ARG A 678 -21.29 -7.14 -4.99
N SER A 679 -21.68 -7.91 -6.00
CA SER A 679 -20.83 -8.15 -7.17
C SER A 679 -20.62 -6.89 -8.01
N LEU A 680 -21.61 -6.00 -8.08
CA LEU A 680 -21.56 -4.73 -8.80
C LEU A 680 -20.71 -3.71 -8.05
N ASP A 681 -20.76 -3.70 -6.71
CA ASP A 681 -19.84 -2.95 -5.84
C ASP A 681 -18.40 -3.47 -5.99
N ASP A 682 -18.19 -4.80 -6.02
CA ASP A 682 -16.88 -5.41 -6.30
C ASP A 682 -16.35 -5.02 -7.70
N TYR A 683 -17.21 -5.05 -8.72
CA TYR A 683 -16.85 -4.59 -10.07
C TYR A 683 -16.59 -3.08 -10.13
N GLN A 684 -17.35 -2.25 -9.42
CA GLN A 684 -17.11 -0.81 -9.32
C GLN A 684 -15.81 -0.49 -8.57
N HIS A 685 -15.53 -1.19 -7.47
CA HIS A 685 -14.28 -1.07 -6.73
C HIS A 685 -13.09 -1.47 -7.60
N ARG A 686 -13.19 -2.63 -8.29
CA ARG A 686 -12.18 -3.10 -9.25
C ARG A 686 -11.99 -2.13 -10.43
N LEU A 687 -13.06 -1.52 -10.95
CA LEU A 687 -12.99 -0.46 -11.95
C LEU A 687 -12.33 0.82 -11.41
N SER A 688 -12.60 1.21 -10.15
CA SER A 688 -11.96 2.35 -9.49
C SER A 688 -10.47 2.11 -9.29
N VAL A 689 -10.07 0.89 -8.88
CA VAL A 689 -8.66 0.49 -8.78
C VAL A 689 -7.99 0.51 -10.15
N LYS A 690 -8.61 -0.06 -11.19
CA LYS A 690 -8.07 0.01 -12.56
C LYS A 690 -8.05 1.42 -13.16
N ARG A 691 -8.93 2.31 -12.72
CA ARG A 691 -8.87 3.74 -13.07
C ARG A 691 -7.70 4.43 -12.37
N GLY A 692 -7.50 4.22 -11.07
CA GLY A 692 -6.34 4.75 -10.35
C GLY A 692 -5.00 4.19 -10.86
N GLU A 693 -4.95 2.92 -11.27
CA GLU A 693 -3.79 2.35 -11.98
C GLU A 693 -3.56 3.08 -13.32
N LEU A 694 -4.61 3.27 -14.13
CA LEU A 694 -4.52 4.00 -15.41
C LEU A 694 -4.08 5.46 -15.21
N ASP A 695 -4.65 6.17 -14.24
CA ASP A 695 -4.28 7.55 -13.91
C ASP A 695 -2.80 7.63 -13.49
N SER A 696 -2.30 6.63 -12.73
CA SER A 696 -0.89 6.54 -12.35
C SER A 696 0.03 6.21 -13.52
N ALA A 697 -0.41 5.36 -14.45
CA ALA A 697 0.32 5.05 -15.68
C ALA A 697 0.35 6.26 -16.64
N GLN A 698 -0.73 7.01 -16.75
CA GLN A 698 -0.79 8.27 -17.51
C GLN A 698 0.13 9.34 -16.90
N ALA A 699 0.22 9.44 -15.57
CA ALA A 699 1.19 10.30 -14.91
C ALA A 699 2.64 9.89 -15.20
N GLN A 700 2.95 8.57 -15.23
CA GLN A 700 4.27 8.06 -15.61
C GLN A 700 4.59 8.32 -17.09
N ILE A 701 3.64 8.06 -18.00
CA ILE A 701 3.76 8.37 -19.43
C ILE A 701 4.07 9.86 -19.61
N LYS A 702 3.33 10.75 -18.95
CA LYS A 702 3.59 12.19 -19.03
C LYS A 702 4.98 12.59 -18.51
N ILE A 703 5.47 11.97 -17.44
CA ILE A 703 6.84 12.21 -16.95
C ILE A 703 7.89 11.73 -17.96
N LEU A 704 7.62 10.64 -18.69
CA LEU A 704 8.49 10.13 -19.75
C LEU A 704 8.42 11.00 -21.02
N GLU A 705 7.25 11.48 -21.42
CA GLU A 705 7.06 12.48 -22.49
C GLU A 705 7.85 13.76 -22.16
N GLU A 706 7.68 14.28 -20.93
CA GLU A 706 8.44 15.43 -20.43
C GLU A 706 9.96 15.17 -20.32
N GLN A 707 10.43 13.92 -20.31
CA GLN A 707 11.86 13.58 -20.40
C GLN A 707 12.33 13.47 -21.85
N ILE A 708 11.51 12.87 -22.72
CA ILE A 708 11.74 12.79 -24.17
C ILE A 708 11.85 14.20 -24.77
N ASP A 709 10.96 15.13 -24.41
CA ASP A 709 11.04 16.53 -24.85
C ASP A 709 12.33 17.22 -24.40
N LYS A 710 12.78 16.97 -23.16
CA LYS A 710 14.05 17.51 -22.63
C LYS A 710 15.27 16.91 -23.33
N LEU A 711 15.19 15.65 -23.78
CA LEU A 711 16.24 15.00 -24.57
C LEU A 711 16.23 15.48 -26.03
N ASN A 712 15.05 15.63 -26.63
CA ASN A 712 14.87 16.19 -27.98
C ASN A 712 15.41 17.62 -28.06
N LEU A 713 15.10 18.48 -27.08
CA LEU A 713 15.64 19.84 -27.00
C LEU A 713 17.18 19.87 -26.92
N LYS A 714 17.78 18.97 -26.13
CA LYS A 714 19.24 18.81 -26.06
C LYS A 714 19.81 18.34 -27.40
N MET A 715 19.19 17.33 -28.02
CA MET A 715 19.60 16.80 -29.32
C MET A 715 19.53 17.88 -30.40
N THR A 716 18.46 18.69 -30.46
CA THR A 716 18.39 19.83 -31.40
C THR A 716 19.47 20.87 -31.15
N SER A 717 19.79 21.21 -29.89
CA SER A 717 20.89 22.15 -29.61
C SER A 717 22.27 21.57 -30.02
N GLN A 718 22.47 20.27 -29.86
CA GLN A 718 23.70 19.60 -30.29
C GLN A 718 23.79 19.47 -31.82
N ASP A 719 22.68 19.23 -32.52
CA ASP A 719 22.63 19.26 -33.98
C ASP A 719 22.88 20.68 -34.54
N GLU A 720 22.39 21.74 -33.87
CA GLU A 720 22.72 23.13 -34.19
C GLU A 720 24.21 23.42 -33.99
N GLU A 721 24.80 23.04 -32.86
CA GLU A 721 26.25 23.16 -32.60
C GLU A 721 27.07 22.38 -33.64
N VAL A 722 26.69 21.13 -33.94
CA VAL A 722 27.33 20.30 -34.97
C VAL A 722 27.18 20.92 -36.37
N HIS A 723 26.05 21.56 -36.68
CA HIS A 723 25.88 22.29 -37.94
C HIS A 723 26.79 23.55 -37.98
N VAL A 724 26.95 24.28 -36.88
CA VAL A 724 27.87 25.43 -36.79
C VAL A 724 29.33 24.98 -36.92
N MET A 725 29.70 23.86 -36.29
CA MET A 725 31.03 23.25 -36.45
C MET A 725 31.29 22.80 -37.88
N LYS A 726 30.36 22.04 -38.51
CA LYS A 726 30.44 21.63 -39.92
C LYS A 726 30.57 22.83 -40.88
N LYS A 727 29.82 23.92 -40.62
CA LYS A 727 29.92 25.16 -41.39
C LYS A 727 31.28 25.84 -41.23
N THR A 728 31.84 25.84 -40.02
CA THR A 728 33.18 26.39 -39.73
C THR A 728 34.28 25.58 -40.42
N ILE A 729 34.22 24.24 -40.34
CA ILE A 729 35.12 23.33 -41.07
C ILE A 729 35.04 23.60 -42.58
N GLY A 730 33.83 23.70 -43.14
CA GLY A 730 33.60 24.05 -44.55
C GLY A 730 33.96 25.49 -44.97
N VAL A 731 34.43 26.33 -44.05
CA VAL A 731 35.14 27.59 -44.34
C VAL A 731 36.65 27.36 -44.29
N ILE A 732 37.15 26.70 -43.24
CA ILE A 732 38.57 26.36 -43.07
C ILE A 732 39.10 25.54 -44.26
N ASP A 733 38.34 24.57 -44.77
CA ASP A 733 38.73 23.81 -45.97
C ASP A 733 38.85 24.69 -47.22
N LYS A 734 37.98 25.69 -47.39
CA LYS A 734 38.07 26.62 -48.53
C LYS A 734 39.25 27.58 -48.39
N GLU A 735 39.54 28.03 -47.17
CA GLU A 735 40.74 28.81 -46.88
C GLU A 735 42.01 27.99 -47.12
N LYS A 736 42.02 26.71 -46.71
CA LYS A 736 43.11 25.75 -46.97
C LYS A 736 43.32 25.54 -48.47
N ASP A 737 42.26 25.28 -49.22
CA ASP A 737 42.32 25.04 -50.68
C ASP A 737 42.78 26.30 -51.43
N PHE A 738 42.29 27.49 -51.06
CA PHE A 738 42.74 28.78 -51.62
C PHE A 738 44.21 29.10 -51.27
N LEU A 739 44.65 28.78 -50.05
CA LEU A 739 46.06 28.92 -49.65
C LEU A 739 46.95 27.93 -50.40
N GLN A 740 46.48 26.71 -50.67
CA GLN A 740 47.18 25.71 -51.47
C GLN A 740 47.36 26.18 -52.91
N GLU A 741 46.28 26.61 -53.58
CA GLU A 741 46.33 27.21 -54.93
C GLU A 741 47.28 28.41 -54.99
N THR A 742 47.23 29.29 -53.98
CA THR A 742 48.14 30.43 -53.82
C THR A 742 49.61 30.02 -53.62
N VAL A 743 49.88 28.87 -53.00
CA VAL A 743 51.24 28.32 -52.81
C VAL A 743 51.74 27.67 -54.10
N ASP A 744 50.88 26.94 -54.81
CA ASP A 744 51.23 26.27 -56.07
C ASP A 744 51.49 27.30 -57.18
N GLU A 745 50.65 28.33 -57.32
CA GLU A 745 50.94 29.50 -58.17
C GLU A 745 52.31 30.12 -57.87
N LYS A 746 52.61 30.34 -56.58
CA LYS A 746 53.89 30.95 -56.17
C LYS A 746 55.06 30.03 -56.48
N THR A 747 54.88 28.72 -56.33
CA THR A 747 55.90 27.71 -56.64
C THR A 747 56.18 27.67 -58.14
N GLU A 748 55.15 27.72 -58.99
CA GLU A 748 55.31 27.82 -60.45
C GLU A 748 55.99 29.15 -60.84
N LYS A 749 55.57 30.27 -60.25
CA LYS A 749 56.18 31.59 -60.48
C LYS A 749 57.64 31.62 -60.02
N ILE A 750 58.00 30.95 -58.94
CA ILE A 750 59.39 30.78 -58.47
C ILE A 750 60.20 29.91 -59.44
N ALA A 751 59.67 28.77 -59.91
CA ALA A 751 60.36 27.89 -60.86
C ALA A 751 60.64 28.61 -62.20
N ASN A 752 59.62 29.28 -62.75
CA ASN A 752 59.75 30.12 -63.95
C ASN A 752 60.79 31.24 -63.76
N LEU A 753 60.84 31.89 -62.58
CA LEU A 753 61.84 32.90 -62.27
C LEU A 753 63.24 32.29 -62.09
N GLN A 754 63.37 31.07 -61.56
CA GLN A 754 64.65 30.37 -61.42
C GLN A 754 65.23 29.94 -62.77
N GLU A 755 64.42 29.41 -63.70
CA GLU A 755 64.88 29.12 -65.07
C GLU A 755 65.30 30.40 -65.80
N ASN A 756 64.48 31.46 -65.70
CA ASN A 756 64.84 32.77 -66.24
C ASN A 756 66.16 33.28 -65.64
N LEU A 757 66.33 33.21 -64.32
CA LEU A 757 67.54 33.64 -63.62
C LEU A 757 68.75 32.81 -64.06
N ALA A 758 68.65 31.48 -64.16
CA ALA A 758 69.73 30.62 -64.66
C ALA A 758 70.08 30.94 -66.13
N SER A 759 69.10 31.25 -66.98
CA SER A 759 69.35 31.70 -68.36
C SER A 759 70.11 33.04 -68.40
N LYS A 760 69.77 33.97 -67.50
CA LYS A 760 70.50 35.24 -67.33
C LYS A 760 71.87 35.02 -66.71
N GLU A 761 72.04 34.10 -65.76
CA GLU A 761 73.35 33.76 -65.20
C GLU A 761 74.29 33.20 -66.27
N LYS A 762 73.77 32.41 -67.22
CA LYS A 762 74.55 31.93 -68.37
C LYS A 762 75.00 33.08 -69.30
N THR A 763 74.15 34.07 -69.59
CA THR A 763 74.56 35.25 -70.36
C THR A 763 75.46 36.18 -69.56
N ILE A 764 75.23 36.31 -68.25
CA ILE A 764 76.07 37.05 -67.30
C ILE A 764 77.43 36.36 -67.12
N ALA A 765 77.55 35.04 -67.23
CA ALA A 765 78.83 34.34 -67.24
C ALA A 765 79.63 34.67 -68.51
N GLN A 766 78.98 34.65 -69.68
CA GLN A 766 79.60 35.06 -70.93
C GLN A 766 80.05 36.53 -70.89
N MET A 767 79.20 37.42 -70.33
CA MET A 767 79.55 38.83 -70.10
C MET A 767 80.60 39.00 -69.00
N LYS A 768 80.64 38.16 -67.95
CA LYS A 768 81.67 38.20 -66.90
C LYS A 768 83.05 37.84 -67.44
N ILE A 769 83.16 37.05 -68.51
CA ILE A 769 84.46 36.78 -69.16
C ILE A 769 85.01 38.05 -69.79
N THR A 770 84.23 38.70 -70.68
CA THR A 770 84.66 39.95 -71.35
C THR A 770 84.75 41.13 -70.37
N VAL A 771 83.84 41.20 -69.39
CA VAL A 771 83.95 42.14 -68.28
C VAL A 771 85.16 41.82 -67.42
N SER A 772 85.63 40.58 -67.23
CA SER A 772 86.87 40.31 -66.47
C SER A 772 88.13 40.92 -67.11
N GLU A 773 88.10 41.15 -68.42
CA GLU A 773 89.22 41.74 -69.17
C GLU A 773 89.27 43.26 -68.93
N PHE A 774 88.11 43.92 -68.89
CA PHE A 774 87.98 45.32 -68.47
C PHE A 774 88.04 45.51 -66.95
N ASP A 775 87.58 44.55 -66.15
CA ASP A 775 87.69 44.55 -64.70
C ASP A 775 89.13 44.31 -64.26
N LYS A 776 90.02 43.66 -65.03
CA LYS A 776 91.45 43.61 -64.63
C LYS A 776 92.10 45.00 -64.55
N SER A 777 91.75 45.91 -65.45
CA SER A 777 92.23 47.30 -65.38
C SER A 777 91.39 48.15 -64.42
N MET A 778 90.07 47.95 -64.37
CA MET A 778 89.20 48.68 -63.46
C MET A 778 89.31 48.20 -62.00
N ASN A 779 89.78 46.98 -61.72
CA ASN A 779 89.94 46.43 -60.37
C ASN A 779 91.10 47.06 -59.61
N GLN A 780 92.16 47.51 -60.28
CA GLN A 780 93.24 48.24 -59.59
C GLN A 780 92.75 49.59 -59.02
N LEU A 781 91.77 50.21 -59.69
CA LEU A 781 91.10 51.44 -59.22
C LEU A 781 89.89 51.15 -58.33
N LYS A 782 89.18 50.03 -58.56
CA LYS A 782 88.11 49.57 -57.68
C LYS A 782 88.65 48.94 -56.39
N GLU A 783 89.87 48.44 -56.26
CA GLU A 783 90.28 47.80 -54.98
C GLU A 783 90.40 48.83 -53.86
N THR A 784 90.93 50.01 -54.16
CA THR A 784 91.01 51.11 -53.18
C THR A 784 89.63 51.68 -52.83
N LEU A 785 88.76 51.88 -53.82
CA LEU A 785 87.39 52.34 -53.62
C LEU A 785 86.51 51.26 -52.95
N SER A 786 86.55 50.04 -53.46
CA SER A 786 85.80 48.88 -52.97
C SER A 786 86.25 48.44 -51.60
N ASN A 787 87.50 48.69 -51.14
CA ASN A 787 87.82 48.47 -49.73
C ASN A 787 86.99 49.39 -48.81
N ARG A 788 86.75 50.65 -49.20
CA ARG A 788 85.83 51.54 -48.47
C ARG A 788 84.36 51.20 -48.69
N ASP A 789 83.94 50.86 -49.92
CA ASP A 789 82.57 50.40 -50.16
C ASP A 789 82.28 49.03 -49.52
N ARG A 790 83.29 48.18 -49.28
CA ARG A 790 83.18 46.93 -48.52
C ARG A 790 82.97 47.22 -47.04
N GLU A 791 83.71 48.14 -46.44
CA GLU A 791 83.44 48.61 -45.07
C GLU A 791 82.02 49.19 -44.95
N VAL A 792 81.65 50.14 -45.83
CA VAL A 792 80.33 50.80 -45.80
C VAL A 792 79.19 49.81 -46.12
N SER A 793 79.37 48.90 -47.08
CA SER A 793 78.37 47.87 -47.38
C SER A 793 78.31 46.77 -46.33
N SER A 794 79.41 46.49 -45.62
CA SER A 794 79.40 45.57 -44.48
C SER A 794 78.62 46.17 -43.31
N LEU A 795 78.92 47.43 -42.96
CA LEU A 795 78.20 48.15 -41.90
C LEU A 795 76.71 48.35 -42.25
N ARG A 796 76.39 48.65 -43.52
CA ARG A 796 74.98 48.71 -43.98
C ARG A 796 74.30 47.35 -43.94
N ARG A 797 74.94 46.27 -44.42
CA ARG A 797 74.36 44.91 -44.32
C ARG A 797 74.21 44.42 -42.88
N GLN A 798 75.12 44.79 -41.98
CA GLN A 798 75.01 44.52 -40.55
C GLN A 798 73.84 45.31 -39.92
N LEU A 799 73.64 46.58 -40.34
CA LEU A 799 72.50 47.38 -39.93
C LEU A 799 71.17 46.81 -40.47
N ASP A 800 71.13 46.43 -41.76
CA ASP A 800 69.95 45.85 -42.41
C ASP A 800 69.62 44.45 -41.85
N ALA A 801 70.65 43.67 -41.49
CA ALA A 801 70.48 42.40 -40.78
C ALA A 801 69.93 42.64 -39.36
N ALA A 802 70.53 43.53 -38.59
CA ALA A 802 70.07 43.88 -37.25
C ALA A 802 68.63 44.44 -37.24
N HIS A 803 68.20 45.16 -38.27
CA HIS A 803 66.79 45.58 -38.42
C HIS A 803 65.87 44.40 -38.75
N LYS A 804 66.27 43.48 -39.63
CA LYS A 804 65.47 42.26 -39.92
C LYS A 804 65.38 41.34 -38.71
N GLU A 805 66.48 41.14 -38.01
CA GLU A 805 66.55 40.42 -36.74
C GLU A 805 65.67 41.10 -35.68
N LEU A 806 65.67 42.44 -35.59
CA LEU A 806 64.79 43.19 -34.69
C LEU A 806 63.30 43.06 -35.07
N ASP A 807 62.97 43.08 -36.37
CA ASP A 807 61.60 42.86 -36.85
C ASP A 807 61.15 41.40 -36.67
N GLU A 808 62.07 40.43 -36.76
CA GLU A 808 61.82 39.00 -36.52
C GLU A 808 61.68 38.68 -35.03
N VAL A 809 62.48 39.32 -34.18
CA VAL A 809 62.32 39.33 -32.72
C VAL A 809 61.04 40.07 -32.31
N GLY A 810 60.67 41.14 -32.99
CA GLY A 810 59.39 41.83 -32.80
C GLY A 810 58.20 40.93 -33.16
N ARG A 811 58.25 40.29 -34.33
CA ARG A 811 57.23 39.33 -34.78
C ARG A 811 57.16 38.10 -33.87
N SER A 812 58.28 37.53 -33.43
CA SER A 812 58.29 36.37 -32.54
C SER A 812 57.82 36.72 -31.12
N ARG A 813 58.21 37.89 -30.58
CA ARG A 813 57.64 38.45 -29.35
C ARG A 813 56.12 38.62 -29.45
N ASP A 814 55.61 39.16 -30.55
CA ASP A 814 54.18 39.42 -30.72
C ASP A 814 53.37 38.14 -30.98
N MET A 815 53.99 37.10 -31.55
CA MET A 815 53.44 35.75 -31.59
C MET A 815 53.41 35.12 -30.19
N ALA A 816 54.54 35.13 -29.48
CA ALA A 816 54.66 34.61 -28.11
C ALA A 816 53.74 35.34 -27.12
N PHE A 817 53.46 36.63 -27.32
CA PHE A 817 52.51 37.40 -26.50
C PHE A 817 51.05 36.98 -26.78
N LYS A 818 50.70 36.70 -28.04
CA LYS A 818 49.38 36.12 -28.40
C LYS A 818 49.22 34.71 -27.86
N GLU A 819 50.29 33.90 -27.91
CA GLU A 819 50.32 32.54 -27.39
C GLU A 819 50.23 32.51 -25.86
N ASN A 820 51.03 33.31 -25.16
CA ASN A 820 50.95 33.47 -23.71
C ASN A 820 49.57 33.98 -23.27
N ARG A 821 48.97 34.90 -24.03
CA ARG A 821 47.58 35.33 -23.78
C ARG A 821 46.56 34.22 -24.00
N ARG A 822 46.68 33.41 -25.06
CA ARG A 822 45.85 32.20 -25.24
C ARG A 822 46.00 31.25 -24.07
N LEU A 823 47.23 30.87 -23.71
CA LEU A 823 47.52 30.02 -22.56
C LEU A 823 46.98 30.60 -21.24
N GLN A 824 46.92 31.93 -21.09
CA GLN A 824 46.31 32.60 -19.95
C GLN A 824 44.78 32.54 -19.97
N ASP A 825 44.15 32.72 -21.14
CA ASP A 825 42.70 32.59 -21.34
C ASP A 825 42.25 31.11 -21.20
N ASP A 826 43.07 30.16 -21.65
CA ASP A 826 42.92 28.71 -21.49
C ASP A 826 43.07 28.30 -20.02
N LEU A 827 44.11 28.79 -19.32
CA LEU A 827 44.30 28.58 -17.87
C LEU A 827 43.14 29.17 -17.06
N ALA A 828 42.63 30.35 -17.44
CA ALA A 828 41.46 30.96 -16.82
C ALA A 828 40.14 30.24 -17.16
N THR A 829 40.14 29.37 -18.16
CA THR A 829 39.01 28.51 -18.52
C THR A 829 39.08 27.19 -17.77
N MET A 830 40.23 26.51 -17.80
CA MET A 830 40.55 25.36 -16.95
C MET A 830 40.35 25.66 -15.46
N ALA A 831 40.67 26.86 -14.98
CA ALA A 831 40.45 27.24 -13.59
C ALA A 831 38.96 27.38 -13.23
N ARG A 832 38.09 27.77 -14.18
CA ARG A 832 36.64 27.81 -14.00
C ARG A 832 36.04 26.41 -14.06
N GLU A 833 36.44 25.61 -15.05
CA GLU A 833 36.01 24.22 -15.18
C GLU A 833 36.40 23.38 -13.96
N ASN A 834 37.63 23.54 -13.42
CA ASN A 834 38.02 22.87 -12.18
C ASN A 834 37.20 23.35 -10.96
N GLN A 835 36.76 24.61 -10.92
CA GLN A 835 35.85 25.10 -9.87
C GLN A 835 34.43 24.52 -10.02
N GLU A 836 33.93 24.44 -11.25
CA GLU A 836 32.61 23.89 -11.59
C GLU A 836 32.57 22.37 -11.29
N ILE A 837 33.56 21.61 -11.76
CA ILE A 837 33.75 20.19 -11.43
C ILE A 837 33.93 19.97 -9.91
N SER A 838 34.60 20.89 -9.19
CA SER A 838 34.72 20.80 -7.73
C SER A 838 33.37 21.00 -7.03
N LEU A 839 32.52 21.90 -7.54
CA LEU A 839 31.16 22.12 -7.02
C LEU A 839 30.22 20.96 -7.36
N GLU A 840 30.31 20.37 -8.56
CA GLU A 840 29.57 19.17 -8.94
C GLU A 840 30.01 17.95 -8.11
N LEU A 841 31.31 17.81 -7.83
CA LEU A 841 31.84 16.79 -6.94
C LEU A 841 31.37 17.00 -5.50
N GLU A 842 31.39 18.23 -4.99
CA GLU A 842 30.92 18.55 -3.64
C GLU A 842 29.40 18.31 -3.50
N ALA A 843 28.60 18.66 -4.52
CA ALA A 843 27.19 18.31 -4.60
C ALA A 843 26.96 16.80 -4.63
N SER A 844 27.72 16.05 -5.46
CA SER A 844 27.66 14.58 -5.52
C SER A 844 28.04 13.93 -4.19
N VAL A 845 28.98 14.52 -3.44
CA VAL A 845 29.35 14.08 -2.09
C VAL A 845 28.25 14.40 -1.07
N GLN A 846 27.58 15.54 -1.18
CA GLN A 846 26.42 15.88 -0.35
C GLN A 846 25.23 14.94 -0.62
N GLU A 847 24.89 14.67 -1.89
CA GLU A 847 23.85 13.68 -2.25
C GLU A 847 24.18 12.28 -1.74
N LYS A 848 25.44 11.84 -1.87
CA LYS A 848 25.92 10.56 -1.32
C LYS A 848 25.75 10.50 0.21
N GLU A 849 26.07 11.58 0.91
CA GLU A 849 25.95 11.64 2.37
C GLU A 849 24.48 11.76 2.81
N GLU A 850 23.62 12.46 2.07
CA GLU A 850 22.17 12.42 2.26
C GLU A 850 21.60 11.01 2.06
N MET A 851 21.97 10.31 0.99
CA MET A 851 21.52 8.94 0.74
C MET A 851 22.02 7.98 1.81
N LYS A 852 23.26 8.15 2.30
CA LYS A 852 23.80 7.43 3.47
C LYS A 852 23.03 7.73 4.75
N ASN A 853 22.60 8.97 4.98
CA ASN A 853 21.75 9.34 6.12
C ASN A 853 20.32 8.77 6.00
N ARG A 854 19.74 8.71 4.79
CA ARG A 854 18.45 8.04 4.53
C ARG A 854 18.56 6.53 4.78
N VAL A 855 19.62 5.88 4.27
CA VAL A 855 19.91 4.45 4.53
C VAL A 855 20.11 4.18 6.03
N HIS A 856 20.86 5.03 6.74
CA HIS A 856 21.02 4.89 8.20
C HIS A 856 19.68 5.05 8.94
N SER A 857 18.84 6.00 8.51
CA SER A 857 17.48 6.16 9.05
C SER A 857 16.66 4.89 8.87
N TYR A 858 16.61 4.32 7.65
CA TYR A 858 15.93 3.05 7.40
C TYR A 858 16.52 1.88 8.23
N ILE A 859 17.83 1.81 8.42
CA ILE A 859 18.46 0.80 9.30
C ILE A 859 17.95 0.98 10.75
N THR A 860 17.87 2.20 11.28
CA THR A 860 17.33 2.43 12.63
C THR A 860 15.83 2.13 12.75
N GLU A 861 15.05 2.34 11.68
CA GLU A 861 13.64 1.94 11.64
C GLU A 861 13.49 0.42 11.58
N VAL A 862 14.27 -0.27 10.73
CA VAL A 862 14.29 -1.73 10.63
C VAL A 862 14.67 -2.34 11.98
N SER A 863 15.77 -1.93 12.61
CA SER A 863 16.15 -2.49 13.92
C SER A 863 15.20 -2.14 15.06
N ARG A 864 14.43 -1.05 14.94
CA ARG A 864 13.29 -0.77 15.83
C ARG A 864 12.14 -1.76 15.60
N TRP A 865 11.82 -2.10 14.36
CA TRP A 865 10.81 -3.10 14.02
C TRP A 865 11.27 -4.52 14.40
N GLU A 866 12.53 -4.90 14.17
CA GLU A 866 13.13 -6.16 14.64
C GLU A 866 13.02 -6.30 16.16
N THR A 867 13.38 -5.24 16.91
CA THR A 867 13.27 -5.23 18.38
C THR A 867 11.81 -5.37 18.84
N LEU A 868 10.86 -4.72 18.15
CA LEU A 868 9.43 -4.82 18.46
C LEU A 868 8.88 -6.21 18.11
N MET A 869 9.30 -6.80 16.99
CA MET A 869 8.95 -8.17 16.60
C MET A 869 9.48 -9.19 17.60
N ALA A 870 10.77 -9.12 17.98
CA ALA A 870 11.34 -9.98 19.01
C ALA A 870 10.62 -9.84 20.36
N SER A 871 10.17 -8.62 20.72
CA SER A 871 9.32 -8.41 21.91
C SER A 871 7.94 -9.09 21.77
N LYS A 872 7.34 -9.09 20.58
CA LYS A 872 6.03 -9.71 20.32
C LYS A 872 6.10 -11.23 20.17
N GLU A 873 7.16 -11.75 19.59
CA GLU A 873 7.49 -13.18 19.58
C GLU A 873 7.71 -13.68 21.01
N LYS A 874 8.44 -12.92 21.84
CA LYS A 874 8.57 -13.22 23.26
C LYS A 874 7.24 -13.16 24.01
N GLU A 875 6.40 -12.14 23.79
CA GLU A 875 5.05 -12.10 24.38
C GLU A 875 4.19 -13.30 23.96
N ASN A 876 4.30 -13.74 22.71
CA ASN A 876 3.61 -14.92 22.18
C ASN A 876 4.15 -16.22 22.79
N GLN A 877 5.46 -16.37 22.95
CA GLN A 877 6.05 -17.52 23.64
C GLN A 877 5.66 -17.55 25.12
N ASP A 878 5.78 -16.41 25.81
CA ASP A 878 5.30 -16.20 27.17
C ASP A 878 3.80 -16.54 27.32
N LEU A 879 2.98 -16.37 26.28
CA LEU A 879 1.57 -16.78 26.26
C LEU A 879 1.42 -18.28 25.96
N LEU A 880 2.17 -18.84 25.02
CA LEU A 880 2.18 -20.27 24.70
C LEU A 880 2.56 -21.11 25.93
N ASP A 881 3.62 -20.71 26.64
CA ASP A 881 4.09 -21.34 27.87
C ASP A 881 3.03 -21.27 28.99
N LYS A 882 2.26 -20.18 29.05
CA LYS A 882 1.11 -20.05 29.97
C LYS A 882 -0.04 -20.98 29.56
N PHE A 883 -0.33 -21.12 28.27
CA PHE A 883 -1.33 -22.07 27.78
C PHE A 883 -0.91 -23.52 28.03
N GLN A 884 0.35 -23.89 27.80
CA GLN A 884 0.89 -25.21 28.14
C GLN A 884 0.82 -25.46 29.66
N MET A 885 1.27 -24.52 30.49
CA MET A 885 1.13 -24.65 31.96
C MET A 885 -0.33 -24.77 32.42
N LEU A 886 -1.29 -24.14 31.75
CA LEU A 886 -2.71 -24.29 32.07
C LEU A 886 -3.30 -25.61 31.55
N HIS A 887 -2.85 -26.08 30.38
CA HIS A 887 -3.25 -27.36 29.79
C HIS A 887 -2.74 -28.53 30.63
N ASN A 888 -1.45 -28.56 30.96
CA ASN A 888 -0.85 -29.59 31.81
C ASN A 888 -1.52 -29.59 33.20
N ARG A 889 -1.92 -28.43 33.73
CA ARG A 889 -2.70 -28.33 34.98
C ARG A 889 -4.13 -28.85 34.84
N ALA A 890 -4.76 -28.71 33.68
CA ALA A 890 -6.07 -29.29 33.40
C ALA A 890 -5.99 -30.82 33.31
N GLU A 891 -4.99 -31.35 32.60
CA GLU A 891 -4.68 -32.80 32.57
C GLU A 891 -4.40 -33.33 33.98
N ASP A 892 -3.60 -32.60 34.77
CA ASP A 892 -3.35 -32.89 36.19
C ASP A 892 -4.65 -33.01 37.01
N TRP A 893 -5.66 -32.20 36.72
CA TRP A 893 -6.96 -32.25 37.39
C TRP A 893 -7.88 -33.34 36.83
N GLU A 894 -7.81 -33.63 35.53
CA GLU A 894 -8.54 -34.71 34.87
C GLU A 894 -8.05 -36.09 35.34
N VAL A 895 -6.72 -36.28 35.43
CA VAL A 895 -6.11 -37.48 36.04
C VAL A 895 -6.50 -37.62 37.51
N LYS A 896 -6.54 -36.53 38.29
CA LYS A 896 -7.01 -36.56 39.68
C LYS A 896 -8.51 -36.85 39.78
N ALA A 897 -9.32 -36.38 38.83
CA ALA A 897 -10.75 -36.68 38.75
C ALA A 897 -10.96 -38.18 38.46
N HIS A 898 -10.32 -38.73 37.42
CA HIS A 898 -10.38 -40.16 37.11
C HIS A 898 -9.83 -41.04 38.24
N GLN A 899 -8.78 -40.60 38.95
CA GLN A 899 -8.29 -41.30 40.14
C GLN A 899 -9.35 -41.30 41.27
N ALA A 900 -10.04 -40.17 41.49
CA ALA A 900 -11.14 -40.07 42.45
C ALA A 900 -12.38 -40.88 42.03
N GLU A 901 -12.70 -40.96 40.73
CA GLU A 901 -13.75 -41.82 40.18
C GLU A 901 -13.42 -43.31 40.33
N GLY A 902 -12.14 -43.68 40.16
CA GLY A 902 -11.62 -45.02 40.41
C GLY A 902 -11.74 -45.43 41.89
N VAL A 903 -11.30 -44.56 42.81
CA VAL A 903 -11.45 -44.76 44.26
C VAL A 903 -12.92 -44.80 44.66
N SER A 904 -13.75 -43.89 44.15
CA SER A 904 -15.21 -43.87 44.36
C SER A 904 -15.86 -45.16 43.86
N SER A 905 -15.39 -45.71 42.73
CA SER A 905 -15.85 -47.00 42.21
C SER A 905 -15.39 -48.19 43.06
N SER A 906 -14.18 -48.17 43.63
CA SER A 906 -13.72 -49.17 44.60
C SER A 906 -14.59 -49.14 45.86
N VAL A 907 -14.73 -47.97 46.48
CA VAL A 907 -15.56 -47.78 47.68
C VAL A 907 -17.03 -48.16 47.41
N ARG A 908 -17.56 -47.89 46.22
CA ARG A 908 -18.90 -48.33 45.81
C ARG A 908 -19.01 -49.86 45.69
N LEU A 909 -17.97 -50.56 45.21
CA LEU A 909 -17.94 -52.02 45.17
C LEU A 909 -17.78 -52.63 46.56
N GLU A 910 -16.94 -52.05 47.42
CA GLU A 910 -16.78 -52.41 48.83
C GLU A 910 -18.10 -52.24 49.60
N LEU A 911 -18.78 -51.10 49.43
CA LEU A 911 -20.11 -50.86 50.03
C LEU A 911 -21.19 -51.82 49.52
N LEU A 912 -21.10 -52.28 48.26
CA LEU A 912 -21.97 -53.32 47.73
C LEU A 912 -21.68 -54.69 48.36
N SER A 913 -20.41 -55.07 48.52
CA SER A 913 -20.02 -56.30 49.26
C SER A 913 -20.54 -56.26 50.69
N ILE A 914 -20.28 -55.16 51.40
CA ILE A 914 -20.72 -54.95 52.78
C ILE A 914 -22.25 -54.96 52.88
N ASP A 915 -23.02 -54.46 51.90
CA ASP A 915 -24.47 -54.61 51.92
C ASP A 915 -24.94 -56.04 51.62
N THR A 916 -24.24 -56.82 50.76
CA THR A 916 -24.55 -58.25 50.59
C THR A 916 -24.22 -59.06 51.84
N GLU A 917 -23.08 -58.82 52.48
CA GLU A 917 -22.73 -59.42 53.77
C GLU A 917 -23.75 -59.03 54.86
N ARG A 918 -24.10 -57.75 54.95
CA ARG A 918 -25.14 -57.24 55.86
C ARG A 918 -26.52 -57.82 55.54
N ARG A 919 -26.82 -58.18 54.29
CA ARG A 919 -28.07 -58.87 53.89
C ARG A 919 -28.04 -60.32 54.37
N HIS A 920 -26.96 -61.06 54.15
CA HIS A 920 -26.80 -62.43 54.67
C HIS A 920 -26.75 -62.48 56.21
N LEU A 921 -26.19 -61.47 56.87
CA LEU A 921 -26.24 -61.35 58.33
C LEU A 921 -27.67 -61.04 58.82
N ARG A 922 -28.44 -60.20 58.13
CA ARG A 922 -29.88 -60.01 58.41
C ARG A 922 -30.67 -61.31 58.22
N GLU A 923 -30.47 -62.00 57.10
CA GLU A 923 -31.09 -63.31 56.82
C GLU A 923 -30.73 -64.35 57.90
N ARG A 924 -29.47 -64.37 58.39
CA ARG A 924 -29.07 -65.26 59.50
C ARG A 924 -29.66 -64.83 60.85
N VAL A 925 -29.79 -63.54 61.13
CA VAL A 925 -30.49 -63.04 62.32
C VAL A 925 -31.97 -63.41 62.26
N GLU A 926 -32.67 -63.19 61.14
CA GLU A 926 -34.07 -63.60 60.98
C GLU A 926 -34.27 -65.12 61.12
N LEU A 927 -33.28 -65.94 60.74
CA LEU A 927 -33.30 -67.39 60.99
C LEU A 927 -33.11 -67.70 62.48
N LEU A 928 -32.15 -67.06 63.15
CA LEU A 928 -31.95 -67.20 64.59
C LEU A 928 -33.14 -66.69 65.42
N GLU A 929 -33.82 -65.63 64.97
CA GLU A 929 -35.06 -65.13 65.58
C GLU A 929 -36.21 -66.12 65.42
N LYS A 930 -36.29 -66.84 64.29
CA LYS A 930 -37.25 -67.94 64.09
C LYS A 930 -36.91 -69.15 64.98
N GLU A 931 -35.64 -69.56 65.03
CA GLU A 931 -35.15 -70.59 65.96
C GLU A 931 -35.48 -70.23 67.43
N ILE A 932 -35.25 -68.98 67.83
CA ILE A 932 -35.60 -68.46 69.17
C ILE A 932 -37.12 -68.44 69.39
N GLN A 933 -37.92 -68.02 68.41
CA GLN A 933 -39.38 -68.02 68.55
C GLN A 933 -39.95 -69.44 68.64
N GLU A 934 -39.38 -70.41 67.92
CA GLU A 934 -39.72 -71.83 68.06
C GLU A 934 -39.35 -72.36 69.45
N HIS A 935 -38.16 -72.00 69.98
CA HIS A 935 -37.79 -72.30 71.36
C HIS A 935 -38.70 -71.63 72.40
N ILE A 936 -39.13 -70.38 72.19
CA ILE A 936 -40.10 -69.68 73.04
C ILE A 936 -41.47 -70.38 73.00
N ASN A 937 -41.92 -70.81 71.83
CA ASN A 937 -43.18 -71.55 71.67
C ASN A 937 -43.10 -72.93 72.39
N ALA A 938 -41.97 -73.62 72.27
CA ALA A 938 -41.71 -74.86 73.02
C ALA A 938 -41.66 -74.61 74.53
N HIS A 939 -41.04 -73.51 74.98
CA HIS A 939 -40.99 -73.13 76.39
C HIS A 939 -42.39 -72.82 76.94
N HIS A 940 -43.25 -72.12 76.21
CA HIS A 940 -44.66 -71.90 76.61
C HIS A 940 -45.45 -73.22 76.66
N ALA A 941 -45.16 -74.18 75.76
CA ALA A 941 -45.75 -75.52 75.82
C ALA A 941 -45.28 -76.30 77.07
N TYR A 942 -43.99 -76.23 77.41
CA TYR A 942 -43.46 -76.81 78.65
C TYR A 942 -44.01 -76.12 79.90
N GLU A 943 -44.13 -74.79 79.93
CA GLU A 943 -44.78 -74.06 81.03
C GLU A 943 -46.27 -74.41 81.17
N SER A 944 -46.97 -74.64 80.06
CA SER A 944 -48.35 -75.11 80.08
C SER A 944 -48.45 -76.55 80.62
N GLN A 945 -47.50 -77.42 80.27
CA GLN A 945 -47.39 -78.76 80.84
C GLN A 945 -47.09 -78.70 82.34
N ILE A 946 -46.05 -77.97 82.75
CA ILE A 946 -45.68 -77.72 84.16
C ILE A 946 -46.86 -77.12 84.93
N SER A 947 -47.60 -76.17 84.36
CA SER A 947 -48.79 -75.57 84.98
C SER A 947 -49.96 -76.56 85.12
N SER A 948 -50.12 -77.50 84.19
CA SER A 948 -51.12 -78.56 84.32
C SER A 948 -50.70 -79.64 85.33
N MET A 949 -49.41 -79.99 85.36
CA MET A 949 -48.82 -80.86 86.38
C MET A 949 -48.88 -80.23 87.77
N ALA A 950 -48.59 -78.94 87.93
CA ALA A 950 -48.72 -78.22 89.19
C ALA A 950 -50.17 -78.17 89.69
N LYS A 951 -51.14 -77.99 88.78
CA LYS A 951 -52.58 -78.12 89.10
C LYS A 951 -52.98 -79.55 89.46
N ALA A 952 -52.35 -80.56 88.87
CA ALA A 952 -52.57 -81.96 89.23
C ALA A 952 -51.94 -82.32 90.58
N MET A 953 -50.70 -81.87 90.85
CA MET A 953 -50.04 -82.01 92.14
C MET A 953 -50.83 -81.29 93.24
N SER A 954 -51.25 -80.05 93.03
CA SER A 954 -52.07 -79.29 93.99
C SER A 954 -53.40 -80.01 94.32
N ARG A 955 -54.03 -80.67 93.34
CA ARG A 955 -55.21 -81.53 93.60
C ARG A 955 -54.86 -82.77 94.41
N LEU A 956 -53.74 -83.43 94.11
CA LEU A 956 -53.26 -84.60 94.87
C LEU A 956 -52.81 -84.22 96.29
N GLU A 957 -52.26 -83.02 96.50
CA GLU A 957 -51.95 -82.44 97.80
C GLU A 957 -53.21 -82.07 98.59
N GLU A 958 -54.26 -81.61 97.91
CA GLU A 958 -55.56 -81.29 98.51
C GLU A 958 -56.36 -82.56 98.85
N GLU A 959 -56.33 -83.59 97.99
CA GLU A 959 -56.80 -84.94 98.28
C GLU A 959 -56.02 -85.58 99.43
N LEU A 960 -54.68 -85.44 99.45
CA LEU A 960 -53.84 -85.91 100.55
C LEU A 960 -54.21 -85.21 101.87
N ARG A 961 -54.38 -83.88 101.85
CA ARG A 961 -54.88 -83.11 103.00
C ARG A 961 -56.26 -83.56 103.46
N LEU A 962 -57.17 -83.89 102.55
CA LEU A 962 -58.47 -84.46 102.90
C LEU A 962 -58.28 -85.82 103.61
N ARG A 963 -57.43 -86.71 103.09
CA ARG A 963 -57.12 -87.99 103.78
C ARG A 963 -56.38 -87.80 105.11
N GLU A 964 -55.55 -86.78 105.24
CA GLU A 964 -54.90 -86.43 106.52
C GLU A 964 -55.90 -85.85 107.53
N ASN A 965 -56.87 -85.05 107.09
CA ASN A 965 -57.96 -84.54 107.92
C ASN A 965 -58.93 -85.66 108.33
N GLU A 966 -59.30 -86.58 107.42
CA GLU A 966 -60.07 -87.79 107.72
C GLU A 966 -59.33 -88.68 108.73
N LYS A 967 -58.01 -88.88 108.55
CA LYS A 967 -57.15 -89.60 109.48
C LYS A 967 -57.05 -88.89 110.84
N ALA A 968 -57.00 -87.55 110.86
CA ALA A 968 -56.98 -86.78 112.10
C ALA A 968 -58.32 -86.86 112.84
N ALA A 969 -59.45 -86.83 112.13
CA ALA A 969 -60.78 -87.08 112.69
C ALA A 969 -60.89 -88.51 113.26
N ALA A 970 -60.48 -89.53 112.51
CA ALA A 970 -60.46 -90.91 112.98
C ALA A 970 -59.52 -91.12 114.19
N LEU A 971 -58.39 -90.40 114.26
CA LEU A 971 -57.52 -90.39 115.45
C LEU A 971 -58.16 -89.65 116.64
N SER A 972 -58.92 -88.58 116.38
CA SER A 972 -59.73 -87.90 117.40
C SER A 972 -60.79 -88.83 117.97
N ASP A 973 -61.54 -89.55 117.13
CA ASP A 973 -62.53 -90.54 117.56
C ASP A 973 -61.89 -91.72 118.31
N LEU A 974 -60.71 -92.17 117.88
CA LEU A 974 -59.95 -93.19 118.61
C LEU A 974 -59.43 -92.66 119.96
N SER A 975 -59.13 -91.36 120.07
CA SER A 975 -58.76 -90.72 121.34
C SER A 975 -59.97 -90.51 122.28
N SER A 976 -61.16 -90.18 121.75
CA SER A 976 -62.38 -90.06 122.55
C SER A 976 -62.87 -91.43 123.04
N LEU A 977 -62.72 -92.49 122.23
CA LEU A 977 -62.89 -93.88 122.66
C LEU A 977 -61.88 -94.29 123.74
N ARG A 978 -60.62 -93.85 123.66
CA ARG A 978 -59.63 -94.07 124.73
C ARG A 978 -59.99 -93.33 126.02
N GLU A 979 -60.45 -92.08 125.93
CA GLU A 979 -60.99 -91.36 127.10
C GLU A 979 -62.20 -92.08 127.70
N LEU A 980 -63.10 -92.62 126.88
CA LEU A 980 -64.25 -93.39 127.35
C LEU A 980 -63.82 -94.66 128.09
N CYS A 981 -62.80 -95.37 127.60
CA CYS A 981 -62.20 -96.50 128.30
C CYS A 981 -61.58 -96.07 129.64
N ILE A 982 -60.80 -94.98 129.67
CA ILE A 982 -60.20 -94.44 130.91
C ILE A 982 -61.29 -94.01 131.92
N LYS A 983 -62.42 -93.46 131.45
CA LYS A 983 -63.58 -93.09 132.30
C LYS A 983 -64.31 -94.34 132.84
N LEU A 984 -64.37 -95.42 132.07
CA LEU A 984 -64.90 -96.71 132.53
C LEU A 984 -63.99 -97.40 133.55
N ASP A 985 -62.67 -97.48 133.28
CA ASP A 985 -61.71 -98.10 134.20
C ASP A 985 -61.57 -97.30 135.50
N SER A 986 -61.53 -95.96 135.45
CA SER A 986 -61.53 -95.15 136.68
C SER A 986 -62.86 -95.25 137.45
N GLY A 987 -64.01 -95.42 136.79
CA GLY A 987 -65.29 -95.74 137.46
C GLY A 987 -65.28 -97.10 138.15
N LYS A 988 -64.65 -98.11 137.52
CA LYS A 988 -64.40 -99.45 138.08
C LYS A 988 -63.44 -99.40 139.27
N ASP A 989 -62.39 -98.60 139.21
CA ASP A 989 -61.42 -98.48 140.31
C ASP A 989 -62.02 -97.72 141.51
N VAL A 990 -62.82 -96.67 141.27
CA VAL A 990 -63.57 -95.96 142.33
C VAL A 990 -64.58 -96.87 143.02
N THR A 991 -65.36 -97.65 142.26
CA THR A 991 -66.31 -98.61 142.85
C THR A 991 -65.59 -99.74 143.61
N THR A 992 -64.42 -100.17 143.14
CA THR A 992 -63.56 -101.13 143.86
C THR A 992 -63.00 -100.54 145.16
N GLN A 993 -62.58 -99.27 145.18
CA GLN A 993 -62.15 -98.58 146.40
C GLN A 993 -63.30 -98.40 147.42
N GLN A 994 -64.51 -98.09 146.96
CA GLN A 994 -65.70 -97.98 147.82
C GLN A 994 -66.09 -99.33 148.45
N LEU A 995 -65.93 -100.44 147.72
CA LEU A 995 -66.14 -101.79 148.26
C LEU A 995 -65.10 -102.11 149.36
N ASN A 996 -63.83 -101.79 149.10
CA ASN A 996 -62.74 -102.04 150.05
C ASN A 996 -62.86 -101.20 151.33
N SER A 997 -63.33 -99.94 151.26
CA SER A 997 -63.56 -99.14 152.47
C SER A 997 -64.70 -99.70 153.32
N LYS A 998 -65.77 -100.23 152.70
CA LYS A 998 -66.88 -100.87 153.42
C LYS A 998 -66.51 -102.22 154.05
N ASN A 999 -65.64 -103.01 153.42
CA ASN A 999 -65.05 -104.18 154.08
C ASN A 999 -64.23 -103.78 155.33
N LEU A 1000 -63.44 -102.71 155.24
CA LEU A 1000 -62.57 -102.28 156.34
C LEU A 1000 -63.34 -101.62 157.49
N GLU A 1001 -64.52 -101.04 157.23
CA GLU A 1001 -65.50 -100.68 158.26
C GLU A 1001 -66.14 -101.92 158.91
N PHE A 1002 -66.48 -102.94 158.12
CA PHE A 1002 -67.07 -104.19 158.61
C PHE A 1002 -66.13 -104.98 159.52
N GLU A 1003 -64.85 -105.11 159.16
CA GLU A 1003 -63.83 -105.78 159.99
C GLU A 1003 -63.63 -105.07 161.35
N ARG A 1004 -63.68 -103.73 161.39
CA ARG A 1004 -63.63 -102.97 162.65
C ARG A 1004 -64.83 -103.26 163.55
N ALA A 1005 -66.03 -103.27 162.99
CA ALA A 1005 -67.25 -103.59 163.73
C ALA A 1005 -67.24 -105.03 164.30
N VAL A 1006 -66.62 -105.98 163.59
CA VAL A 1006 -66.40 -107.34 164.11
C VAL A 1006 -65.42 -107.35 165.29
N ALA A 1007 -64.28 -106.65 165.19
CA ALA A 1007 -63.28 -106.58 166.26
C ALA A 1007 -63.81 -105.92 167.55
N GLU A 1008 -64.61 -104.86 167.42
CA GLU A 1008 -65.29 -104.23 168.58
C GLU A 1008 -66.25 -105.21 169.27
N LEU A 1009 -66.96 -106.03 168.50
CA LEU A 1009 -67.90 -107.03 169.01
C LEU A 1009 -67.20 -108.22 169.70
N GLU A 1010 -65.98 -108.57 169.29
CA GLU A 1010 -65.14 -109.54 170.00
C GLU A 1010 -64.55 -108.99 171.30
N ASN A 1011 -64.13 -107.72 171.33
CA ASN A 1011 -63.70 -107.06 172.57
C ASN A 1011 -64.81 -107.08 173.64
N VAL A 1012 -66.03 -106.67 173.30
CA VAL A 1012 -67.19 -106.67 174.22
C VAL A 1012 -67.54 -108.09 174.70
N LYS A 1013 -67.34 -109.13 173.88
CA LYS A 1013 -67.47 -110.53 174.34
C LYS A 1013 -66.42 -110.87 175.41
N SER A 1014 -65.17 -110.47 175.22
CA SER A 1014 -64.07 -110.78 176.14
C SER A 1014 -64.27 -110.14 177.53
N GLU A 1015 -64.79 -108.91 177.58
CA GLU A 1015 -65.16 -108.23 178.83
C GLU A 1015 -66.30 -108.96 179.55
N SER A 1016 -67.30 -109.44 178.81
CA SER A 1016 -68.40 -110.26 179.35
C SER A 1016 -67.91 -111.57 179.99
N GLU A 1017 -66.86 -112.20 179.45
CA GLU A 1017 -66.26 -113.39 180.05
C GLU A 1017 -65.40 -113.10 181.28
N MET A 1018 -64.70 -111.96 181.31
CA MET A 1018 -63.96 -111.52 182.49
C MET A 1018 -64.90 -111.26 183.68
N LEU A 1019 -66.02 -110.56 183.46
CA LEU A 1019 -67.04 -110.31 184.48
C LEU A 1019 -67.67 -111.61 185.00
N LYS A 1020 -67.91 -112.61 184.12
CA LYS A 1020 -68.38 -113.95 184.54
C LYS A 1020 -67.36 -114.69 185.40
N LYS A 1021 -66.06 -114.55 185.14
CA LYS A 1021 -64.98 -115.16 185.96
C LYS A 1021 -64.87 -114.50 187.33
N GLN A 1022 -64.99 -113.17 187.43
CA GLN A 1022 -65.05 -112.47 188.72
C GLN A 1022 -66.23 -112.95 189.57
N LEU A 1023 -67.43 -113.05 188.98
CA LEU A 1023 -68.65 -113.49 189.69
C LEU A 1023 -68.61 -114.97 190.14
N LEU A 1024 -67.77 -115.81 189.51
CA LEU A 1024 -67.48 -117.18 189.98
C LEU A 1024 -66.45 -117.22 191.13
N ASN A 1025 -65.51 -116.28 191.17
CA ASN A 1025 -64.56 -116.15 192.29
C ASN A 1025 -65.25 -115.63 193.55
N GLU A 1026 -66.15 -114.65 193.43
CA GLU A 1026 -67.04 -114.18 194.51
C GLU A 1026 -67.84 -115.34 195.15
N ARG A 1027 -68.25 -116.34 194.36
CA ARG A 1027 -68.94 -117.54 194.87
C ARG A 1027 -68.00 -118.53 195.57
N HIS A 1028 -66.69 -118.49 195.31
CA HIS A 1028 -65.70 -119.32 196.01
C HIS A 1028 -65.25 -118.69 197.34
N THR A 1029 -65.11 -117.37 197.41
CA THR A 1029 -64.75 -116.67 198.66
C THR A 1029 -65.82 -116.87 199.74
N ILE A 1030 -67.11 -116.79 199.36
CA ILE A 1030 -68.24 -117.08 200.27
C ILE A 1030 -68.14 -118.50 200.85
N LYS A 1031 -67.94 -119.52 200.02
CA LYS A 1031 -67.80 -120.92 200.48
C LYS A 1031 -66.61 -121.13 201.44
N ASN A 1032 -65.50 -120.42 201.22
CA ASN A 1032 -64.33 -120.52 202.10
C ASN A 1032 -64.58 -119.90 203.48
N LEU A 1033 -65.44 -118.87 203.58
CA LEU A 1033 -65.86 -118.28 204.86
C LEU A 1033 -66.78 -119.22 205.65
N GLU A 1034 -67.69 -119.94 204.97
CA GLU A 1034 -68.52 -120.98 205.59
C GLU A 1034 -67.68 -122.11 206.18
N ALA A 1035 -66.65 -122.57 205.46
CA ALA A 1035 -65.72 -123.61 205.92
C ALA A 1035 -64.86 -123.16 207.12
N LEU A 1036 -64.44 -121.90 207.16
CA LEU A 1036 -63.68 -121.34 208.29
C LEU A 1036 -64.51 -121.26 209.58
N LEU A 1037 -65.81 -120.95 209.48
CA LEU A 1037 -66.72 -120.95 210.64
C LEU A 1037 -66.96 -122.36 211.21
N ALA A 1038 -66.95 -123.40 210.37
CA ALA A 1038 -66.97 -124.78 210.85
C ALA A 1038 -65.66 -125.14 211.58
N SER A 1039 -64.51 -124.89 210.95
CA SER A 1039 -63.18 -125.23 211.52
C SER A 1039 -62.88 -124.54 212.85
N ASN A 1040 -63.48 -123.38 213.13
CA ASN A 1040 -63.22 -122.65 214.38
C ASN A 1040 -63.92 -123.30 215.60
N ARG A 1041 -65.11 -123.90 215.41
CA ARG A 1041 -65.84 -124.58 216.50
C ARG A 1041 -65.15 -125.86 216.96
N ASP A 1042 -64.57 -126.63 216.03
CA ASP A 1042 -63.78 -127.81 216.38
C ASP A 1042 -62.50 -127.46 217.16
N LYS A 1043 -61.96 -126.25 216.99
CA LYS A 1043 -60.75 -125.78 217.70
C LYS A 1043 -61.02 -125.35 219.13
N GLU A 1044 -62.17 -124.72 219.42
CA GLU A 1044 -62.57 -124.43 220.81
C GLU A 1044 -62.72 -125.73 221.63
N PHE A 1045 -63.27 -126.78 221.01
CA PHE A 1045 -63.41 -128.10 221.64
C PHE A 1045 -62.05 -128.75 221.99
N HIS A 1046 -61.03 -128.60 221.13
CA HIS A 1046 -59.68 -129.11 221.40
C HIS A 1046 -58.89 -128.28 222.43
N SER A 1047 -59.15 -126.97 222.51
CA SER A 1047 -58.52 -126.07 223.50
C SER A 1047 -58.92 -126.42 224.94
N HIS A 1048 -60.16 -126.88 225.14
CA HIS A 1048 -60.64 -127.37 226.43
C HIS A 1048 -59.89 -128.61 226.95
N LEU A 1049 -59.33 -129.43 226.07
CA LEU A 1049 -58.67 -130.69 226.43
C LEU A 1049 -57.21 -130.46 226.86
N THR A 1050 -56.44 -129.70 226.07
CA THR A 1050 -55.01 -129.45 226.33
C THR A 1050 -54.73 -128.52 227.51
N CYS A 1051 -55.70 -127.70 227.93
CA CYS A 1051 -55.60 -126.92 229.16
C CYS A 1051 -55.57 -127.82 230.40
N HIS A 1052 -56.41 -128.86 230.44
CA HIS A 1052 -56.50 -129.79 231.57
C HIS A 1052 -55.21 -130.60 231.79
N GLU A 1053 -54.46 -130.87 230.72
CA GLU A 1053 -53.19 -131.61 230.74
C GLU A 1053 -51.99 -130.76 231.21
N LYS A 1054 -52.10 -129.41 231.20
CA LYS A 1054 -50.98 -128.53 231.57
C LYS A 1054 -50.92 -128.18 233.05
N ASP A 1055 -52.06 -128.05 233.73
CA ASP A 1055 -52.07 -127.78 235.18
C ASP A 1055 -51.55 -128.95 236.03
N THR A 1056 -51.75 -130.20 235.58
CA THR A 1056 -51.22 -131.40 236.26
C THR A 1056 -49.71 -131.52 236.11
N GLU A 1057 -49.14 -131.11 234.97
CA GLU A 1057 -47.69 -131.05 234.74
C GLU A 1057 -47.00 -129.98 235.61
N ILE A 1058 -47.67 -128.85 235.85
CA ILE A 1058 -47.19 -127.76 236.73
C ILE A 1058 -47.14 -128.18 238.21
N GLN A 1059 -48.03 -129.08 238.66
CA GLN A 1059 -47.95 -129.66 240.01
C GLN A 1059 -46.67 -130.49 240.20
N LEU A 1060 -46.31 -131.32 239.22
CA LEU A 1060 -45.17 -132.25 239.26
C LEU A 1060 -43.78 -131.59 239.15
N LEU A 1061 -43.71 -130.36 238.63
CA LEU A 1061 -42.45 -129.61 238.51
C LEU A 1061 -42.10 -128.80 239.77
N LYS A 1062 -43.10 -128.38 240.56
CA LYS A 1062 -42.86 -127.63 241.81
C LYS A 1062 -42.15 -128.48 242.89
N GLU A 1063 -42.41 -129.79 242.93
CA GLU A 1063 -41.74 -130.71 243.87
C GLU A 1063 -40.29 -131.06 243.49
N LYS A 1064 -39.86 -130.76 242.25
CA LYS A 1064 -38.49 -131.05 241.79
C LYS A 1064 -37.52 -129.88 242.00
N LEU A 1065 -38.02 -128.65 242.12
CA LEU A 1065 -37.17 -127.46 242.33
C LEU A 1065 -36.63 -127.40 243.77
N THR A 1066 -37.46 -127.74 244.76
CA THR A 1066 -37.07 -127.86 246.17
C THR A 1066 -35.97 -128.90 246.42
N LEU A 1067 -35.81 -129.88 245.51
CA LEU A 1067 -34.78 -130.93 245.60
C LEU A 1067 -33.46 -130.57 244.90
N SER A 1068 -33.41 -129.51 244.09
CA SER A 1068 -32.19 -129.06 243.39
C SER A 1068 -31.57 -127.80 244.00
N GLU A 1069 -32.38 -126.88 244.54
CA GLU A 1069 -31.90 -125.68 245.23
C GLU A 1069 -31.09 -126.01 246.51
N SER A 1070 -31.34 -127.18 247.13
CA SER A 1070 -30.55 -127.70 248.26
C SER A 1070 -29.16 -128.25 247.88
N LYS A 1071 -28.74 -128.17 246.60
CA LYS A 1071 -27.45 -128.68 246.13
C LYS A 1071 -26.58 -127.69 245.34
N LEU A 1072 -27.10 -126.51 244.97
CA LEU A 1072 -26.28 -125.37 244.51
C LEU A 1072 -25.92 -124.38 245.63
N GLU A 1073 -26.11 -124.83 246.87
CA GLU A 1073 -25.62 -124.22 248.10
C GLU A 1073 -24.09 -123.96 248.05
N ARG A 1074 -23.57 -123.13 248.97
CA ARG A 1074 -22.14 -123.04 249.35
C ARG A 1074 -21.13 -122.49 248.31
N ALA A 1075 -21.43 -122.48 247.00
CA ALA A 1075 -20.42 -122.27 245.95
C ALA A 1075 -20.25 -120.83 245.40
N ILE A 1076 -21.14 -119.89 245.76
CA ILE A 1076 -20.90 -118.46 246.04
C ILE A 1076 -22.27 -117.82 246.29
N GLN A 1077 -22.64 -117.82 247.57
CA GLN A 1077 -23.79 -117.07 248.08
C GLN A 1077 -23.26 -115.71 248.57
N GLU A 1078 -23.23 -114.69 247.71
CA GLU A 1078 -23.35 -113.29 248.13
C GLU A 1078 -23.58 -112.32 246.95
N MET A 1079 -24.82 -111.84 246.81
CA MET A 1079 -25.19 -110.48 246.33
C MET A 1079 -24.90 -110.13 244.84
N ARG A 1080 -25.63 -109.26 244.11
CA ARG A 1080 -26.87 -108.43 244.20
C ARG A 1080 -27.13 -107.93 242.75
N ARG A 1081 -28.30 -107.50 242.24
CA ARG A 1081 -29.73 -107.48 242.61
C ARG A 1081 -30.57 -107.12 241.34
N HIS A 1082 -31.91 -107.17 241.43
CA HIS A 1082 -32.96 -106.79 240.44
C HIS A 1082 -32.77 -105.41 239.75
N GLY A 1083 -33.41 -104.99 238.63
CA GLY A 1083 -34.49 -105.55 237.77
C GLY A 1083 -35.76 -104.65 237.74
N LEU A 1084 -36.37 -104.32 236.55
CA LEU A 1084 -37.73 -103.71 236.31
C LEU A 1084 -37.96 -103.20 234.83
N PRO A 1085 -39.14 -103.43 234.18
CA PRO A 1085 -39.76 -102.45 233.22
C PRO A 1085 -41.33 -102.46 233.11
N THR A 1086 -41.96 -101.59 232.26
CA THR A 1086 -43.39 -101.10 232.36
C THR A 1086 -44.19 -100.90 230.98
N PRO A 1087 -45.28 -100.07 230.74
CA PRO A 1087 -46.61 -100.56 230.24
C PRO A 1087 -47.37 -99.96 228.94
N PRO A 1088 -48.50 -99.15 228.92
CA PRO A 1088 -49.81 -99.55 228.27
C PRO A 1088 -50.76 -98.50 227.49
N LEU A 1089 -51.92 -98.98 226.95
CA LEU A 1089 -53.34 -98.41 226.82
C LEU A 1089 -53.84 -97.15 226.00
N SER A 1090 -55.08 -97.24 225.42
CA SER A 1090 -56.15 -96.19 225.09
C SER A 1090 -56.13 -95.38 223.73
N SER A 1091 -57.13 -94.59 223.18
CA SER A 1091 -58.54 -94.13 223.52
C SER A 1091 -59.45 -93.51 222.36
N THR A 1092 -60.76 -93.88 222.26
CA THR A 1092 -62.06 -93.14 221.90
C THR A 1092 -62.39 -92.13 220.72
N LEU A 1093 -63.54 -92.39 220.02
CA LEU A 1093 -64.79 -91.55 219.72
C LEU A 1093 -65.15 -90.70 218.43
N ARG A 1094 -66.42 -90.89 217.98
CA ARG A 1094 -67.48 -89.98 217.37
C ARG A 1094 -67.80 -89.92 215.83
N SER A 1095 -69.05 -89.52 215.50
CA SER A 1095 -69.75 -89.51 214.17
C SER A 1095 -70.73 -88.30 214.00
N PRO A 1096 -71.28 -87.95 212.80
CA PRO A 1096 -72.57 -88.51 212.32
C PRO A 1096 -72.85 -88.53 210.77
N SER A 1097 -74.09 -88.89 210.39
CA SER A 1097 -74.78 -89.03 209.08
C SER A 1097 -75.09 -87.71 208.31
N PRO A 1098 -75.67 -87.71 207.06
CA PRO A 1098 -76.24 -88.82 206.26
C PRO A 1098 -75.83 -88.89 204.76
N THR A 1099 -75.75 -90.04 204.09
CA THR A 1099 -75.50 -91.43 204.53
C THR A 1099 -74.37 -92.03 203.66
N PRO A 1100 -73.21 -91.36 203.52
CA PRO A 1100 -72.70 -91.12 202.18
C PRO A 1100 -71.29 -91.69 201.89
N GLU A 1101 -71.02 -91.73 200.58
CA GLU A 1101 -69.70 -91.75 199.92
C GLU A 1101 -68.78 -92.99 200.01
N GLN A 1102 -68.16 -93.26 198.86
CA GLN A 1102 -66.94 -94.06 198.60
C GLN A 1102 -66.88 -95.53 199.08
N ILE A 1103 -66.88 -96.45 198.10
CA ILE A 1103 -65.73 -97.36 197.86
C ILE A 1103 -65.57 -97.57 196.35
N SER A 1104 -64.43 -97.35 195.69
CA SER A 1104 -63.43 -96.28 195.86
C SER A 1104 -62.44 -96.29 194.68
N VAL A 1105 -62.10 -95.10 194.17
CA VAL A 1105 -61.04 -94.77 193.19
C VAL A 1105 -61.13 -95.48 191.83
#